data_AF-A0A413FCD0-F1
#
_entry.id   AF-A0A413FCD0-F1
#
_cell.length_a   1.000
_cell.length_b   1.000
_cell.length_c   1.000
_cell.angle_alpha   90.00
_cell.angle_beta   90.00
_cell.angle_gamma   90.00
#
_symmetry.space_group_name_H-M   'P 1'
#
loop_
_entity.id
_entity.type
_entity.pdbx_description
1 polymer ?
#
loop_
_entity_poly.entity_id
_entity_poly.type
_entity_poly.pdbx_seq_one_letter_code
_entity_poly.pdbx_strand_id
1 'polypeptide(L)'
;MKKSILLGMPKLTASPEMKKVALEDEPEKVRTYSGYTRIRRKYKCYMNCMVQNGILKVALYLPDHLRLDGDNPAYEVFLDKKKRQFLTYDYLDKKWRDAKLDRLEWPGQDYDAVCWVSTGDSDMVQQYFSSERGGYFGILDFQRKVREEQLDQRHRRITDPWDKDLAQVPELPKDWGRWADKVAVRENFIFYNYKRGGAKTGYCTFCGKKVPISGHPYHNKEGHCIRCRHPVVFKALGRTGYFQTQRHYAYLIQRCRDGFVVREFWANRTYRKHSLPNSEPYWHEIRRSIYDRSGEIRSYYWGMYCQREVRWIMGSPCYYNYSWNQSGRVYGKTLPSLGKKELRQTGLVEWVRSHPITDPEKYLAVWEKLPQMEQIWKAGLPKLTNECFNSCDRVRKLVLHPNEPGLIRALGLDTPKFRRLRQLDGDTETLAWLQLEKRTGQCITNEMLCWSKKERISPRDLVFIADRMSVVQIKNYLERQKKYFDGSCQQALTTWQDYLAMAERLHYDTSDEIVYRVRKLRQRHDELVLQSEAGSLEEQASKMAAKYPHVNDICMELQEKYAYSDGDYTVLAPQNIFAIIKEGRMLHHCVGNDGSGERYYERIERRESFIMFLRRTDEPEDPYYTLEIEPDGTVRQKRTLFDRQYEDIEQATEFLLKWQKVIAARLTGRDLKLAERSRELRNEEFIQMQKDRVIIHTGHLAGRLLADVLLADLMENTEVIQPQALPAVA
;
A
#
# COMPACT_ATOMS: atom_id res chain seq x y z
N MET A 1 1.01 39.98 35.60
CA MET A 1 1.63 40.48 36.86
C MET A 1 3.15 40.40 36.77
N LYS A 2 3.91 41.35 37.36
CA LYS A 2 5.39 41.33 37.33
C LYS A 2 5.93 40.42 38.45
N LYS A 3 6.58 39.31 38.08
CA LYS A 3 7.08 38.27 38.99
C LYS A 3 8.01 38.81 40.10
N SER A 4 8.89 39.74 39.76
CA SER A 4 9.81 40.38 40.72
C SER A 4 9.09 41.17 41.82
N ILE A 5 7.98 41.83 41.48
CA ILE A 5 7.16 42.59 42.44
C ILE A 5 6.40 41.62 43.37
N LEU A 6 5.90 40.50 42.83
CA LEU A 6 5.17 39.49 43.61
C LEU A 6 6.07 38.81 44.67
N LEU A 7 7.30 38.46 44.31
CA LEU A 7 8.27 37.89 45.26
C LEU A 7 8.78 38.90 46.30
N GLY A 8 8.70 40.20 46.00
CA GLY A 8 9.02 41.27 46.95
C GLY A 8 7.91 41.57 47.96
N MET A 9 6.73 40.93 47.86
CA MET A 9 5.68 41.06 48.86
C MET A 9 6.09 40.36 50.16
N PRO A 10 5.63 40.84 51.34
CA PRO A 10 5.92 40.22 52.63
C PRO A 10 5.65 38.71 52.60
N LYS A 11 6.59 37.95 53.15
CA LYS A 11 6.45 36.50 53.27
C LYS A 11 5.38 36.20 54.33
N LEU A 12 4.38 35.43 53.94
CA LEU A 12 3.42 34.87 54.90
C LEU A 12 4.08 33.63 55.49
N THR A 13 4.21 33.58 56.81
CA THR A 13 4.68 32.40 57.55
C THR A 13 3.49 31.69 58.19
N ALA A 14 3.70 30.44 58.60
CA ALA A 14 2.66 29.69 59.29
C ALA A 14 2.29 30.36 60.63
N SER A 15 0.99 30.49 60.92
CA SER A 15 0.51 31.00 62.21
C SER A 15 0.62 29.91 63.29
N PRO A 16 0.79 30.29 64.57
CA PRO A 16 0.76 29.34 65.68
C PRO A 16 -0.53 28.50 65.73
N GLU A 17 -1.66 29.12 65.36
CA GLU A 17 -2.95 28.44 65.26
C GLU A 17 -2.96 27.34 64.20
N MET A 18 -2.43 27.60 63.00
CA MET A 18 -2.31 26.57 61.94
C MET A 18 -1.47 25.39 62.40
N LYS A 19 -0.34 25.64 63.07
CA LYS A 19 0.53 24.58 63.60
C LYS A 19 -0.19 23.74 64.65
N LYS A 20 -0.91 24.39 65.57
CA LYS A 20 -1.72 23.71 66.58
C LYS A 20 -2.79 22.81 65.95
N VAL A 21 -3.57 23.33 65.01
CA VAL A 21 -4.62 22.55 64.33
C VAL A 21 -4.02 21.41 63.49
N ALA A 22 -2.85 21.61 62.87
CA ALA A 22 -2.16 20.55 62.13
C ALA A 22 -1.64 19.42 63.01
N LEU A 23 -1.21 19.72 64.24
CA LEU A 23 -0.84 18.72 65.23
C LEU A 23 -2.06 17.94 65.75
N GLU A 24 -3.20 18.61 65.93
CA GLU A 24 -4.46 17.98 66.37
C GLU A 24 -5.14 17.12 65.27
N ASP A 25 -4.91 17.41 63.99
CA ASP A 25 -5.41 16.62 62.84
C ASP A 25 -4.53 15.38 62.62
N GLU A 26 -4.70 14.33 63.43
CA GLU A 26 -3.90 13.10 63.31
C GLU A 26 -4.25 12.30 62.03
N PRO A 27 -3.24 11.88 61.23
CA PRO A 27 -3.47 11.13 60.00
C PRO A 27 -3.85 9.67 60.25
N GLU A 28 -5.00 9.24 59.76
CA GLU A 28 -5.47 7.86 59.89
C GLU A 28 -5.12 7.02 58.65
N LYS A 29 -4.64 5.78 58.84
CA LYS A 29 -4.47 4.82 57.74
C LYS A 29 -5.78 4.09 57.49
N VAL A 30 -6.42 4.35 56.36
CA VAL A 30 -7.70 3.74 55.97
C VAL A 30 -7.48 2.82 54.77
N ARG A 31 -8.00 1.60 54.86
CA ARG A 31 -8.01 0.65 53.74
C ARG A 31 -9.22 0.90 52.84
N THR A 32 -8.98 1.10 51.56
CA THR A 32 -10.02 1.28 50.55
C THR A 32 -10.69 -0.05 50.21
N TYR A 33 -11.92 0.00 49.67
CA TYR A 33 -12.64 -1.18 49.16
C TYR A 33 -11.83 -1.98 48.11
N SER A 34 -10.95 -1.30 47.37
CA SER A 34 -10.01 -1.86 46.39
C SER A 34 -8.71 -2.43 46.99
N GLY A 35 -8.55 -2.46 48.32
CA GLY A 35 -7.40 -3.06 49.01
C GLY A 35 -6.19 -2.15 49.23
N TYR A 36 -6.14 -0.97 48.62
CA TYR A 36 -5.09 0.05 48.84
C TYR A 36 -5.22 0.73 50.21
N THR A 37 -4.09 0.98 50.87
CA THR A 37 -4.04 1.79 52.10
C THR A 37 -3.80 3.25 51.73
N ARG A 38 -4.68 4.16 52.17
CA ARG A 38 -4.51 5.61 52.02
C ARG A 38 -4.45 6.29 53.37
N ILE A 39 -3.76 7.42 53.44
CA ILE A 39 -3.78 8.29 54.61
C ILE A 39 -4.98 9.22 54.47
N ARG A 40 -5.92 9.13 55.41
CA ARG A 40 -7.07 10.04 55.54
C ARG A 40 -6.75 11.14 56.53
N ARG A 41 -7.15 12.37 56.22
CA ARG A 41 -6.95 13.57 57.05
C ARG A 41 -8.16 14.48 56.95
N LYS A 42 -8.40 15.31 57.96
CA LYS A 42 -9.44 16.34 57.86
C LYS A 42 -9.03 17.45 56.90
N TYR A 43 -7.76 17.86 56.93
CA TYR A 43 -7.26 18.98 56.14
C TYR A 43 -6.15 18.56 55.16
N LYS A 44 -6.34 18.89 53.87
CA LYS A 44 -5.35 18.63 52.81
C LYS A 44 -4.25 19.68 52.77
N CYS A 45 -4.57 20.90 53.16
CA CYS A 45 -3.65 22.03 53.23
C CYS A 45 -4.23 23.11 54.14
N TYR A 46 -3.37 24.03 54.56
CA TYR A 46 -3.70 25.16 55.42
C TYR A 46 -3.41 26.45 54.67
N MET A 47 -4.18 27.51 54.90
CA MET A 47 -4.01 28.76 54.17
C MET A 47 -4.09 30.00 55.05
N ASN A 48 -3.23 30.98 54.74
CA ASN A 48 -3.31 32.36 55.24
C ASN A 48 -3.34 33.34 54.07
N CYS A 49 -3.95 34.49 54.28
CA CYS A 49 -4.19 35.50 53.26
C CYS A 49 -3.60 36.85 53.66
N MET A 50 -3.25 37.65 52.65
CA MET A 50 -3.12 39.10 52.82
C MET A 50 -3.55 39.81 51.55
N VAL A 51 -4.05 41.03 51.67
CA VAL A 51 -4.27 41.92 50.54
C VAL A 51 -3.29 43.07 50.61
N GLN A 52 -2.51 43.26 49.55
CA GLN A 52 -1.60 44.39 49.45
C GLN A 52 -1.56 44.89 48.01
N ASN A 53 -1.59 46.21 47.83
CA ASN A 53 -1.58 46.87 46.52
C ASN A 53 -2.67 46.35 45.56
N GLY A 54 -3.83 45.95 46.11
CA GLY A 54 -4.96 45.41 45.33
C GLY A 54 -4.74 44.00 44.80
N ILE A 55 -3.74 43.26 45.30
CA ILE A 55 -3.50 41.84 45.01
C ILE A 55 -3.77 41.04 46.28
N LEU A 56 -4.58 40.00 46.17
CA LEU A 56 -4.74 38.99 47.21
C LEU A 56 -3.61 37.98 47.07
N LYS A 57 -2.75 37.91 48.09
CA LYS A 57 -1.69 36.91 48.24
C LYS A 57 -2.16 35.84 49.21
N VAL A 58 -2.03 34.58 48.82
CA VAL A 58 -2.46 33.41 49.60
C VAL A 58 -1.29 32.46 49.72
N ALA A 59 -0.92 32.12 50.94
CA ALA A 59 0.13 31.14 51.23
C ALA A 59 -0.52 29.82 51.64
N LEU A 60 -0.11 28.72 50.99
CA LEU A 60 -0.64 27.38 51.20
C LEU A 60 0.44 26.47 51.79
N TYR A 61 0.13 25.82 52.91
CA TYR A 61 1.04 24.98 53.66
C TYR A 61 0.62 23.52 53.62
N LEU A 62 1.62 22.64 53.57
CA LEU A 62 1.39 21.20 53.65
C LEU A 62 1.26 20.77 55.12
N PRO A 63 0.29 19.90 55.45
CA PRO A 63 0.08 19.44 56.82
C PRO A 63 1.35 18.84 57.45
N ASP A 64 2.12 18.06 56.69
CA ASP A 64 3.34 17.40 57.19
C ASP A 64 4.47 18.39 57.49
N HIS A 65 4.55 19.49 56.73
CA HIS A 65 5.54 20.54 57.02
C HIS A 65 5.17 21.28 58.31
N LEU A 66 3.88 21.57 58.53
CA LEU A 66 3.42 22.25 59.74
C LEU A 66 3.62 21.41 61.00
N ARG A 67 3.40 20.09 60.93
CA ARG A 67 3.65 19.16 62.05
C ARG A 67 5.12 19.06 62.45
N LEU A 68 6.02 19.32 61.50
CA LEU A 68 7.47 19.38 61.71
C LEU A 68 7.95 20.81 62.07
N ASP A 69 7.04 21.65 62.57
CA ASP A 69 7.29 23.06 62.94
C ASP A 69 7.76 23.96 61.77
N GLY A 70 7.47 23.57 60.52
CA GLY A 70 7.85 24.31 59.32
C GLY A 70 7.01 25.57 59.08
N ASP A 71 7.68 26.66 58.69
CA ASP A 71 7.05 27.97 58.49
C ASP A 71 6.85 28.38 57.03
N ASN A 72 7.34 27.58 56.09
CA ASN A 72 7.37 27.95 54.67
C ASN A 72 6.16 27.41 53.91
N PRO A 73 5.52 28.24 53.05
CA PRO A 73 4.46 27.75 52.18
C PRO A 73 5.02 26.81 51.12
N ALA A 74 4.21 25.82 50.73
CA ALA A 74 4.46 25.03 49.54
C ALA A 74 4.07 25.79 48.26
N TYR A 75 3.00 26.60 48.34
CA TYR A 75 2.55 27.44 47.23
C TYR A 75 2.19 28.84 47.71
N GLU A 76 2.56 29.85 46.92
CA GLU A 76 2.02 31.21 47.06
C GLU A 76 1.20 31.57 45.82
N VAL A 77 -0.07 31.93 46.02
CA VAL A 77 -1.00 32.29 44.95
C VAL A 77 -1.29 33.77 45.01
N PHE A 78 -1.11 34.45 43.88
CA PHE A 78 -1.34 35.88 43.73
C PHE A 78 -2.53 36.10 42.81
N LEU A 79 -3.53 36.85 43.26
CA LEU A 79 -4.80 37.06 42.55
C LEU A 79 -5.10 38.55 42.41
N ASP A 80 -5.21 39.02 41.16
CA ASP A 80 -5.63 40.38 40.81
C ASP A 80 -7.06 40.35 40.27
N LYS A 81 -8.02 40.80 41.10
CA LYS A 81 -9.44 40.83 40.75
C LYS A 81 -9.72 41.75 39.57
N LYS A 82 -9.07 42.93 39.51
CA LYS A 82 -9.33 43.94 38.48
C LYS A 82 -8.83 43.49 37.11
N LYS A 83 -7.62 42.94 37.05
CA LYS A 83 -7.03 42.45 35.80
C LYS A 83 -7.48 41.03 35.44
N ARG A 84 -8.20 40.36 36.34
CA ARG A 84 -8.69 38.98 36.17
C ARG A 84 -7.56 38.01 35.87
N GLN A 85 -6.50 38.10 36.67
CA GLN A 85 -5.30 37.29 36.53
C GLN A 85 -4.96 36.62 37.85
N PHE A 86 -4.34 35.47 37.75
CA PHE A 86 -3.71 34.82 38.89
C PHE A 86 -2.41 34.16 38.46
N LEU A 87 -1.53 33.94 39.42
CA LEU A 87 -0.24 33.28 39.21
C LEU A 87 0.17 32.62 40.52
N THR A 88 0.76 31.44 40.44
CA THR A 88 1.18 30.66 41.59
C THR A 88 2.68 30.48 41.55
N TYR A 89 3.37 30.72 42.66
CA TYR A 89 4.75 30.30 42.83
C TYR A 89 4.77 28.98 43.61
N ASP A 90 5.45 28.00 43.04
CA ASP A 90 5.63 26.66 43.58
C ASP A 90 7.00 26.59 44.25
N TYR A 91 7.03 26.52 45.58
CA TYR A 91 8.27 26.46 46.35
C TYR A 91 8.91 25.08 46.35
N LEU A 92 8.13 24.03 46.09
CA LEU A 92 8.64 22.66 46.02
C LEU A 92 9.53 22.51 44.79
N ASP A 93 9.05 22.99 43.64
CA ASP A 93 9.77 22.93 42.37
C ASP A 93 10.50 24.22 41.99
N LYS A 94 10.41 25.26 42.83
CA LYS A 94 11.00 26.60 42.62
C LYS A 94 10.62 27.25 41.29
N LYS A 95 9.37 27.07 40.82
CA LYS A 95 8.91 27.55 39.51
C LYS A 95 7.58 28.28 39.57
N TRP A 96 7.34 29.12 38.57
CA TRP A 96 6.04 29.77 38.39
C TRP A 96 5.07 28.84 37.69
N ARG A 97 3.86 28.73 38.23
CA ARG A 97 2.73 27.96 37.69
C ARG A 97 1.59 28.93 37.37
N ASP A 98 0.82 28.61 36.33
CA ASP A 98 -0.45 29.26 36.01
C ASP A 98 -1.65 28.36 36.39
N ALA A 99 -1.40 27.23 37.05
CA ALA A 99 -2.42 26.27 37.45
C ALA A 99 -3.40 26.83 38.49
N LYS A 100 -4.67 26.41 38.38
CA LYS A 100 -5.70 26.64 39.41
C LYS A 100 -5.37 25.79 40.65
N LEU A 101 -5.92 26.15 41.80
CA LEU A 101 -5.71 25.44 43.07
C LEU A 101 -6.04 23.93 42.98
N ASP A 102 -7.11 23.58 42.28
CA ASP A 102 -7.55 22.18 42.07
C ASP A 102 -6.71 21.41 41.05
N ARG A 103 -5.69 22.05 40.46
CA ARG A 103 -4.74 21.46 39.51
C ARG A 103 -3.28 21.58 39.94
N LEU A 104 -3.03 22.04 41.17
CA LEU A 104 -1.71 21.96 41.80
C LEU A 104 -1.43 20.53 42.28
N GLU A 105 -0.16 20.19 42.43
CA GLU A 105 0.28 18.86 42.85
C GLU A 105 0.23 18.79 44.39
N TRP A 106 -0.77 18.08 44.93
CA TRP A 106 -0.95 17.92 46.37
C TRP A 106 -0.45 16.53 46.82
N PRO A 107 0.45 16.43 47.82
CA PRO A 107 0.90 15.16 48.36
C PRO A 107 -0.25 14.47 49.11
N GLY A 108 -0.57 13.23 48.74
CA GLY A 108 -1.67 12.47 49.33
C GLY A 108 -3.02 12.74 48.65
N GLN A 109 -3.62 11.70 48.08
CA GLN A 109 -4.90 11.78 47.36
C GLN A 109 -6.06 11.48 48.34
N ASP A 110 -6.41 12.46 49.18
CA ASP A 110 -7.66 12.41 49.93
C ASP A 110 -8.67 13.42 49.36
N TYR A 111 -9.60 12.91 48.56
CA TYR A 111 -10.63 13.69 47.88
C TYR A 111 -11.66 14.31 48.86
N ASP A 112 -11.73 13.77 50.09
CA ASP A 112 -12.68 14.20 51.12
C ASP A 112 -12.11 15.34 52.00
N ALA A 113 -10.80 15.57 51.94
CA ALA A 113 -10.10 16.54 52.78
C ALA A 113 -10.25 17.99 52.28
N VAL A 114 -10.53 18.91 53.21
CA VAL A 114 -10.75 20.34 52.90
C VAL A 114 -9.51 21.19 53.22
N CYS A 115 -9.49 22.45 52.79
CA CYS A 115 -8.44 23.38 53.20
C CYS A 115 -8.84 24.03 54.52
N TRP A 116 -7.96 24.02 55.52
CA TRP A 116 -8.16 24.80 56.74
C TRP A 116 -7.82 26.27 56.48
N VAL A 117 -8.69 27.16 56.96
CA VAL A 117 -8.55 28.61 56.85
C VAL A 117 -9.13 29.24 58.11
N SER A 118 -8.48 30.29 58.64
CA SER A 118 -9.04 31.05 59.76
C SER A 118 -10.32 31.80 59.31
N THR A 119 -11.23 32.10 60.23
CA THR A 119 -12.44 32.88 59.90
C THR A 119 -12.08 34.23 59.30
N GLY A 120 -11.07 34.92 59.85
CA GLY A 120 -10.61 36.22 59.34
C GLY A 120 -10.04 36.15 57.92
N ASP A 121 -9.24 35.12 57.61
CA ASP A 121 -8.71 34.91 56.26
C ASP A 121 -9.81 34.51 55.27
N SER A 122 -10.79 33.73 55.72
CA SER A 122 -11.94 33.35 54.91
C SER A 122 -12.79 34.57 54.53
N ASP A 123 -13.12 35.41 55.52
CA ASP A 123 -13.88 36.64 55.34
C ASP A 123 -13.13 37.64 54.46
N MET A 124 -11.80 37.74 54.61
CA MET A 124 -10.95 38.58 53.76
C MET A 124 -11.07 38.18 52.27
N VAL A 125 -11.00 36.88 51.97
CA VAL A 125 -11.17 36.37 50.60
C VAL A 125 -12.58 36.69 50.10
N GLN A 126 -13.60 36.44 50.92
CA GLN A 126 -15.00 36.68 50.57
C GLN A 126 -15.24 38.16 50.23
N GLN A 127 -14.74 39.08 51.06
CA GLN A 127 -14.83 40.52 50.84
C GLN A 127 -14.05 40.97 49.61
N TYR A 128 -12.82 40.45 49.43
CA TYR A 128 -11.97 40.80 48.28
C TYR A 128 -12.67 40.47 46.96
N PHE A 129 -13.23 39.27 46.81
CA PHE A 129 -13.95 38.88 45.59
C PHE A 129 -15.40 39.36 45.54
N SER A 130 -15.98 39.76 46.68
CA SER A 130 -17.40 40.07 46.81
C SER A 130 -18.26 38.85 46.39
N SER A 131 -17.86 37.66 46.86
CA SER A 131 -18.43 36.37 46.49
C SER A 131 -19.28 35.75 47.61
N GLU A 132 -20.09 34.75 47.27
CA GLU A 132 -20.87 33.97 48.26
C GLU A 132 -19.96 33.14 49.18
N ARG A 133 -18.80 32.70 48.68
CA ARG A 133 -17.84 31.86 49.41
C ARG A 133 -16.53 32.59 49.67
N GLY A 134 -15.97 32.38 50.86
CA GLY A 134 -14.62 32.77 51.25
C GLY A 134 -13.58 31.64 51.12
N GLY A 135 -12.39 31.89 51.66
CA GLY A 135 -11.31 30.90 51.77
C GLY A 135 -10.93 30.21 50.45
N TYR A 136 -10.55 28.93 50.52
CA TYR A 136 -10.06 28.15 49.38
C TYR A 136 -11.06 28.11 48.21
N PHE A 137 -12.35 27.90 48.50
CA PHE A 137 -13.37 27.76 47.45
C PHE A 137 -13.68 29.09 46.77
N GLY A 138 -13.69 30.21 47.48
CA GLY A 138 -13.82 31.54 46.88
C GLY A 138 -12.70 31.86 45.88
N ILE A 139 -11.45 31.49 46.24
CA ILE A 139 -10.29 31.62 45.34
C ILE A 139 -10.46 30.73 44.10
N LEU A 140 -10.84 29.47 44.31
CA LEU A 140 -10.99 28.51 43.22
C LEU A 140 -12.10 28.92 42.25
N ASP A 141 -13.21 29.47 42.74
CA ASP A 141 -14.30 29.98 41.90
C ASP A 141 -13.83 31.11 40.99
N PHE A 142 -13.10 32.07 41.53
CA PHE A 142 -12.49 33.13 40.75
C PHE A 142 -11.55 32.57 39.68
N GLN A 143 -10.65 31.65 40.05
CA GLN A 143 -9.72 31.04 39.10
C GLN A 143 -10.43 30.24 38.00
N ARG A 144 -11.49 29.49 38.35
CA ARG A 144 -12.32 28.75 37.38
C ARG A 144 -12.99 29.69 36.39
N LYS A 145 -13.62 30.76 36.87
CA LYS A 145 -14.26 31.78 36.03
C LYS A 145 -13.28 32.44 35.06
N VAL A 146 -12.11 32.85 35.57
CA VAL A 146 -11.04 33.42 34.72
C VAL A 146 -10.61 32.44 33.62
N ARG A 147 -10.44 31.15 33.94
CA ARG A 147 -10.05 30.14 32.94
C ARG A 147 -11.15 29.82 31.96
N GLU A 148 -12.41 29.79 32.40
CA GLU A 148 -13.56 29.60 31.52
C GLU A 148 -13.66 30.72 30.48
N GLU A 149 -13.52 31.97 30.90
CA GLU A 149 -13.62 33.13 30.00
C GLU A 149 -12.42 33.23 29.06
N GLN A 150 -11.22 32.89 29.51
CA GLN A 150 -10.04 32.77 28.64
C GLN A 150 -10.25 31.69 27.57
N LEU A 151 -10.86 30.56 27.94
CA LEU A 151 -11.20 29.49 27.02
C LEU A 151 -12.27 29.95 26.03
N ASP A 152 -13.31 30.66 26.48
CA ASP A 152 -14.35 31.25 25.61
C ASP A 152 -13.75 32.23 24.61
N GLN A 153 -12.85 33.10 25.04
CA GLN A 153 -12.15 34.03 24.15
C GLN A 153 -11.29 33.28 23.12
N ARG A 154 -10.59 32.22 23.54
CA ARG A 154 -9.80 31.39 22.63
C ARG A 154 -10.72 30.70 21.60
N HIS A 155 -11.85 30.16 22.03
CA HIS A 155 -12.83 29.54 21.14
C HIS A 155 -13.41 30.55 20.17
N ARG A 156 -13.84 31.74 20.62
CA ARG A 156 -14.34 32.81 19.74
C ARG A 156 -13.35 33.21 18.66
N ARG A 157 -12.06 33.34 18.97
CA ARG A 157 -11.02 33.61 17.96
C ARG A 157 -10.98 32.56 16.84
N ILE A 158 -11.35 31.32 17.14
CA ILE A 158 -11.39 30.22 16.18
C ILE A 158 -12.74 30.18 15.46
N THR A 159 -13.84 30.39 16.17
CA THR A 159 -15.20 30.18 15.66
C THR A 159 -15.81 31.41 14.98
N ASP A 160 -15.46 32.63 15.41
CA ASP A 160 -16.00 33.87 14.83
C ASP A 160 -15.67 33.99 13.32
N PRO A 161 -14.46 33.60 12.85
CA PRO A 161 -14.19 33.51 11.41
C PRO A 161 -15.10 32.51 10.69
N TRP A 162 -15.45 31.38 11.32
CA TRP A 162 -16.35 30.38 10.74
C TRP A 162 -17.77 30.93 10.60
N ASP A 163 -18.27 31.57 11.66
CA ASP A 163 -19.61 32.17 11.67
C ASP A 163 -19.71 33.29 10.62
N LYS A 164 -18.66 34.11 10.50
CA LYS A 164 -18.57 35.17 9.49
C LYS A 164 -18.56 34.61 8.08
N ASP A 165 -17.85 33.51 7.82
CA ASP A 165 -17.86 32.86 6.50
C ASP A 165 -19.25 32.28 6.20
N LEU A 166 -19.84 31.56 7.15
CA LEU A 166 -21.14 30.90 7.00
C LEU A 166 -22.34 31.86 6.90
N ALA A 167 -22.19 33.12 7.33
CA ALA A 167 -23.21 34.16 7.19
C ALA A 167 -23.60 34.43 5.73
N GLN A 168 -22.76 34.05 4.76
CA GLN A 168 -23.07 34.19 3.33
C GLN A 168 -24.04 33.13 2.78
N VAL A 169 -24.32 32.07 3.54
CA VAL A 169 -25.15 30.95 3.11
C VAL A 169 -26.62 31.37 3.10
N PRO A 170 -27.32 31.30 1.95
CA PRO A 170 -28.71 31.74 1.88
C PRO A 170 -29.67 30.87 2.71
N GLU A 171 -30.84 31.41 3.00
CA GLU A 171 -31.95 30.64 3.58
C GLU A 171 -32.42 29.51 2.65
N LEU A 172 -33.12 28.54 3.22
CA LEU A 172 -33.69 27.43 2.46
C LEU A 172 -34.80 27.92 1.51
N PRO A 173 -34.98 27.29 0.33
CA PRO A 173 -36.12 27.56 -0.53
C PRO A 173 -37.46 27.42 0.21
N LYS A 174 -38.44 28.26 -0.10
CA LYS A 174 -39.77 28.26 0.56
C LYS A 174 -40.48 26.90 0.50
N ASP A 175 -40.25 26.12 -0.56
CA ASP A 175 -40.82 24.78 -0.75
C ASP A 175 -39.91 23.63 -0.29
N TRP A 176 -38.77 23.94 0.36
CA TRP A 176 -37.80 22.95 0.81
C TRP A 176 -38.43 21.87 1.68
N GLY A 177 -39.21 22.23 2.70
CA GLY A 177 -39.83 21.25 3.60
C GLY A 177 -40.75 20.27 2.87
N ARG A 178 -41.54 20.77 1.90
CA ARG A 178 -42.37 19.91 1.05
C ARG A 178 -41.54 19.03 0.12
N TRP A 179 -40.45 19.56 -0.42
CA TRP A 179 -39.54 18.79 -1.28
C TRP A 179 -38.78 17.73 -0.49
N ALA A 180 -38.28 18.04 0.70
CA ALA A 180 -37.60 17.10 1.58
C ALA A 180 -38.54 15.96 1.99
N ASP A 181 -39.77 16.30 2.37
CA ASP A 181 -40.81 15.31 2.64
C ASP A 181 -41.10 14.45 1.39
N LYS A 182 -41.52 15.05 0.27
CA LYS A 182 -42.06 14.29 -0.86
C LYS A 182 -41.02 13.67 -1.79
N VAL A 183 -39.84 14.25 -1.91
CA VAL A 183 -38.85 13.89 -2.93
C VAL A 183 -37.59 13.31 -2.30
N ALA A 184 -37.04 13.93 -1.26
CA ALA A 184 -35.82 13.43 -0.62
C ALA A 184 -36.07 12.10 0.13
N VAL A 185 -37.17 12.02 0.90
CA VAL A 185 -37.60 10.75 1.50
C VAL A 185 -38.28 9.88 0.45
N ARG A 186 -37.65 8.76 0.12
CA ARG A 186 -38.06 7.89 -1.01
C ARG A 186 -39.10 6.84 -0.62
N GLU A 187 -39.17 6.52 0.66
CA GLU A 187 -40.14 5.58 1.21
C GLU A 187 -41.54 6.19 1.27
N ASN A 188 -42.50 5.53 0.64
CA ASN A 188 -43.90 5.94 0.59
C ASN A 188 -44.80 4.76 0.93
N PHE A 189 -45.99 5.04 1.45
CA PHE A 189 -46.89 4.04 2.00
C PHE A 189 -48.30 4.23 1.49
N ILE A 190 -49.05 3.13 1.44
CA ILE A 190 -50.51 3.17 1.40
C ILE A 190 -51.04 2.61 2.71
N PHE A 191 -51.66 3.48 3.51
CA PHE A 191 -52.33 3.08 4.74
C PHE A 191 -53.76 2.62 4.46
N TYR A 192 -54.18 1.49 5.03
CA TYR A 192 -55.52 0.97 4.82
C TYR A 192 -56.10 0.34 6.09
N ASN A 193 -57.43 0.39 6.20
CA ASN A 193 -58.16 -0.33 7.24
C ASN A 193 -58.38 -1.77 6.78
N TYR A 194 -58.01 -2.74 7.62
CA TYR A 194 -58.22 -4.15 7.32
C TYR A 194 -59.72 -4.45 7.17
N LYS A 195 -60.07 -5.20 6.14
CA LYS A 195 -61.42 -5.75 5.92
C LYS A 195 -61.29 -7.19 5.42
N ARG A 196 -62.15 -8.08 5.91
CA ARG A 196 -62.28 -9.44 5.39
C ARG A 196 -62.67 -9.36 3.91
N GLY A 197 -61.92 -10.02 3.02
CA GLY A 197 -62.08 -9.89 1.56
C GLY A 197 -61.26 -8.76 0.89
N GLY A 198 -60.41 -8.06 1.64
CA GLY A 198 -59.46 -7.08 1.13
C GLY A 198 -60.00 -5.64 1.13
N ALA A 199 -59.16 -4.70 1.58
CA ALA A 199 -59.52 -3.29 1.58
C ALA A 199 -59.55 -2.72 0.14
N LYS A 200 -60.64 -2.04 -0.21
CA LYS A 200 -60.84 -1.45 -1.54
C LYS A 200 -60.24 -0.05 -1.71
N THR A 201 -59.92 0.63 -0.60
CA THR A 201 -59.34 1.97 -0.60
C THR A 201 -58.26 2.11 0.48
N GLY A 202 -57.30 3.00 0.24
CA GLY A 202 -56.26 3.36 1.20
C GLY A 202 -55.79 4.80 0.99
N TYR A 203 -54.99 5.32 1.91
CA TYR A 203 -54.40 6.66 1.84
C TYR A 203 -52.94 6.57 1.40
N CYS A 204 -52.60 7.21 0.28
CA CYS A 204 -51.23 7.26 -0.22
C CYS A 204 -50.46 8.45 0.36
N THR A 205 -49.33 8.19 1.02
CA THR A 205 -48.52 9.23 1.67
C THR A 205 -47.80 10.15 0.68
N PHE A 206 -47.59 9.69 -0.56
CA PHE A 206 -46.95 10.49 -1.61
C PHE A 206 -47.91 11.53 -2.19
N CYS A 207 -49.02 11.09 -2.78
CA CYS A 207 -49.98 12.00 -3.41
C CYS A 207 -50.92 12.69 -2.41
N GLY A 208 -50.94 12.23 -1.15
CA GLY A 208 -51.73 12.80 -0.06
C GLY A 208 -53.22 12.60 -0.22
N LYS A 209 -53.65 11.55 -0.92
CA LYS A 209 -55.06 11.32 -1.26
C LYS A 209 -55.49 9.89 -0.96
N LYS A 210 -56.78 9.73 -0.69
CA LYS A 210 -57.44 8.43 -0.69
C LYS A 210 -57.48 7.90 -2.12
N VAL A 211 -57.02 6.67 -2.31
CA VAL A 211 -56.88 6.02 -3.61
C VAL A 211 -57.51 4.62 -3.55
N PRO A 212 -58.11 4.14 -4.64
CA PRO A 212 -58.49 2.74 -4.76
C PRO A 212 -57.26 1.82 -4.67
N ILE A 213 -57.47 0.62 -4.13
CA ILE A 213 -56.46 -0.44 -4.07
C ILE A 213 -56.87 -1.52 -5.07
N SER A 214 -55.97 -1.83 -6.00
CA SER A 214 -56.14 -2.96 -6.92
C SER A 214 -55.69 -4.26 -6.24
N GLY A 215 -56.51 -5.31 -6.35
CA GLY A 215 -56.22 -6.61 -5.73
C GLY A 215 -56.30 -6.60 -4.20
N HIS A 216 -55.69 -7.61 -3.56
CA HIS A 216 -55.70 -7.79 -2.11
C HIS A 216 -54.44 -7.15 -1.47
N PRO A 217 -54.58 -6.10 -0.62
CA PRO A 217 -53.43 -5.49 0.05
C PRO A 217 -52.98 -6.34 1.24
N TYR A 218 -51.72 -6.76 1.22
CA TYR A 218 -51.07 -7.44 2.35
C TYR A 218 -50.17 -6.45 3.10
N HIS A 219 -50.14 -6.53 4.43
CA HIS A 219 -49.29 -5.67 5.24
C HIS A 219 -47.81 -5.91 4.89
N ASN A 220 -47.05 -4.83 4.73
CA ASN A 220 -45.65 -4.79 4.25
C ASN A 220 -45.42 -5.27 2.81
N LYS A 221 -46.47 -5.51 2.03
CA LYS A 221 -46.31 -5.81 0.60
C LYS A 221 -45.94 -4.55 -0.17
N GLU A 222 -45.00 -4.68 -1.10
CA GLU A 222 -44.65 -3.63 -2.05
C GLU A 222 -45.70 -3.53 -3.18
N GLY A 223 -45.85 -2.33 -3.73
CA GLY A 223 -46.72 -2.10 -4.87
C GLY A 223 -46.59 -0.68 -5.39
N HIS A 224 -47.58 -0.26 -6.18
CA HIS A 224 -47.61 1.06 -6.76
C HIS A 224 -48.95 1.72 -6.48
N CYS A 225 -48.93 3.03 -6.22
CA CYS A 225 -50.17 3.80 -6.14
C CYS A 225 -50.80 3.89 -7.54
N ILE A 226 -52.05 3.47 -7.70
CA ILE A 226 -52.71 3.52 -9.02
C ILE A 226 -52.88 4.96 -9.56
N ARG A 227 -52.87 5.96 -8.67
CA ARG A 227 -53.05 7.37 -9.02
C ARG A 227 -51.74 8.04 -9.42
N CYS A 228 -50.74 8.02 -8.55
CA CYS A 228 -49.46 8.72 -8.81
C CYS A 228 -48.35 7.81 -9.31
N ARG A 229 -48.61 6.49 -9.42
CA ARG A 229 -47.68 5.46 -9.87
C ARG A 229 -46.39 5.33 -9.07
N HIS A 230 -46.28 6.02 -7.93
CA HIS A 230 -45.10 5.93 -7.08
C HIS A 230 -45.05 4.56 -6.40
N PRO A 231 -43.85 3.98 -6.23
CA PRO A 231 -43.64 2.80 -5.40
C PRO A 231 -44.09 3.07 -3.96
N VAL A 232 -44.79 2.11 -3.38
CA VAL A 232 -45.37 2.20 -2.04
C VAL A 232 -45.30 0.86 -1.31
N VAL A 233 -45.27 0.91 0.02
CA VAL A 233 -45.47 -0.25 0.88
C VAL A 233 -46.83 -0.17 1.56
N PHE A 234 -47.62 -1.24 1.49
CA PHE A 234 -48.94 -1.29 2.11
C PHE A 234 -48.85 -1.46 3.64
N LYS A 235 -49.52 -0.58 4.39
CA LYS A 235 -49.52 -0.58 5.87
C LYS A 235 -50.95 -0.68 6.40
N ALA A 236 -51.32 -1.86 6.93
CA ALA A 236 -52.59 -2.04 7.63
C ALA A 236 -52.58 -1.23 8.95
N LEU A 237 -53.53 -0.31 9.14
CA LEU A 237 -53.57 0.61 10.29
C LEU A 237 -53.59 -0.13 11.64
N GLY A 238 -54.42 -1.17 11.77
CA GLY A 238 -54.51 -1.97 13.01
C GLY A 238 -53.26 -2.79 13.35
N ARG A 239 -52.32 -2.98 12.42
CA ARG A 239 -51.04 -3.68 12.63
C ARG A 239 -49.84 -2.75 12.68
N THR A 240 -50.03 -1.46 12.40
CA THR A 240 -48.92 -0.50 12.28
C THR A 240 -48.78 0.30 13.57
N GLY A 241 -47.63 0.16 14.23
CA GLY A 241 -47.25 0.94 15.40
C GLY A 241 -46.38 2.15 15.05
N TYR A 242 -45.52 2.56 15.98
CA TYR A 242 -44.48 3.55 15.74
C TYR A 242 -43.43 2.99 14.77
N PHE A 243 -43.01 3.79 13.79
CA PHE A 243 -41.83 3.51 12.99
C PHE A 243 -41.26 4.78 12.36
N GLN A 244 -40.00 4.70 11.92
CA GLN A 244 -39.33 5.74 11.14
C GLN A 244 -38.89 5.17 9.80
N THR A 245 -38.91 6.00 8.76
CA THR A 245 -38.24 5.65 7.49
C THR A 245 -36.73 5.61 7.69
N GLN A 246 -36.00 5.03 6.74
CA GLN A 246 -34.55 5.18 6.69
C GLN A 246 -34.16 6.66 6.57
N ARG A 247 -32.92 6.95 6.98
CA ARG A 247 -32.29 8.25 6.76
C ARG A 247 -31.88 8.34 5.29
N HIS A 248 -32.33 9.38 4.61
CA HIS A 248 -31.95 9.66 3.23
C HIS A 248 -31.12 10.94 3.17
N TYR A 249 -30.03 10.90 2.40
CA TYR A 249 -29.28 12.11 2.07
C TYR A 249 -30.06 12.99 1.09
N ALA A 250 -29.96 14.29 1.29
CA ALA A 250 -30.53 15.30 0.41
C ALA A 250 -29.55 16.46 0.24
N TYR A 251 -29.51 17.03 -0.96
CA TYR A 251 -28.57 18.08 -1.31
C TYR A 251 -29.24 19.32 -1.84
N LEU A 252 -28.71 20.47 -1.46
CA LEU A 252 -29.10 21.77 -1.96
C LEU A 252 -27.86 22.53 -2.42
N ILE A 253 -27.83 22.94 -3.68
CA ILE A 253 -26.79 23.81 -4.20
C ILE A 253 -27.36 25.20 -4.36
N GLN A 254 -26.71 26.21 -3.78
CA GLN A 254 -27.14 27.61 -3.81
C GLN A 254 -25.97 28.53 -4.12
N ARG A 255 -26.24 29.64 -4.81
CA ARG A 255 -25.26 30.72 -4.99
C ARG A 255 -25.05 31.42 -3.66
N CYS A 256 -23.80 31.70 -3.31
CA CYS A 256 -23.43 32.54 -2.17
C CYS A 256 -22.55 33.70 -2.66
N ARG A 257 -22.08 34.56 -1.75
CA ARG A 257 -21.29 35.74 -2.10
C ARG A 257 -20.01 35.36 -2.86
N ASP A 258 -19.28 34.39 -2.34
CA ASP A 258 -17.94 34.02 -2.82
C ASP A 258 -18.01 33.06 -4.03
N GLY A 259 -19.10 32.29 -4.16
CA GLY A 259 -19.34 31.41 -5.29
C GLY A 259 -20.63 30.63 -5.14
N PHE A 260 -20.55 29.37 -4.76
CA PHE A 260 -21.71 28.55 -4.43
C PHE A 260 -21.45 27.66 -3.20
N VAL A 261 -22.52 27.23 -2.56
CA VAL A 261 -22.49 26.31 -1.43
C VAL A 261 -23.24 25.03 -1.78
N VAL A 262 -22.62 23.89 -1.51
CA VAL A 262 -23.27 22.58 -1.46
C VAL A 262 -23.64 22.31 -0.01
N ARG A 263 -24.93 22.10 0.25
CA ARG A 263 -25.49 21.84 1.57
C ARG A 263 -26.03 20.42 1.61
N GLU A 264 -25.61 19.65 2.60
CA GLU A 264 -25.99 18.26 2.80
C GLU A 264 -26.95 18.14 3.99
N PHE A 265 -27.98 17.32 3.82
CA PHE A 265 -28.99 17.07 4.84
C PHE A 265 -29.25 15.58 4.98
N TRP A 266 -29.65 15.16 6.18
CA TRP A 266 -30.41 13.93 6.35
C TRP A 266 -31.89 14.26 6.45
N ALA A 267 -32.73 13.47 5.78
CA ALA A 267 -34.17 13.56 5.82
C ALA A 267 -34.80 12.19 6.14
N ASN A 268 -35.82 12.18 6.99
CA ASN A 268 -36.64 11.00 7.27
C ASN A 268 -38.07 11.41 7.68
N ARG A 269 -38.92 10.41 7.91
CA ARG A 269 -40.28 10.59 8.42
C ARG A 269 -40.48 9.74 9.66
N THR A 270 -41.14 10.32 10.65
CA THR A 270 -41.62 9.60 11.82
C THR A 270 -43.13 9.37 11.72
N TYR A 271 -43.57 8.14 11.93
CA TYR A 271 -44.97 7.76 11.99
C TYR A 271 -45.31 7.33 13.42
N ARG A 272 -46.22 8.06 14.08
CA ARG A 272 -46.71 7.72 15.41
C ARG A 272 -48.07 7.05 15.31
N LYS A 273 -48.32 6.06 16.18
CA LYS A 273 -49.56 5.27 16.17
C LYS A 273 -50.83 6.13 16.21
N HIS A 274 -50.84 7.20 17.00
CA HIS A 274 -51.99 8.09 17.18
C HIS A 274 -52.18 9.10 16.02
N SER A 275 -51.17 9.32 15.19
CA SER A 275 -51.21 10.30 14.10
C SER A 275 -51.39 9.65 12.72
N LEU A 276 -51.40 8.31 12.64
CA LEU A 276 -51.54 7.60 11.37
C LEU A 276 -52.84 8.01 10.65
N PRO A 277 -52.80 8.23 9.32
CA PRO A 277 -51.69 7.95 8.39
C PRO A 277 -50.70 9.12 8.19
N ASN A 278 -50.77 10.16 9.02
CA ASN A 278 -49.90 11.34 8.93
C ASN A 278 -48.51 11.07 9.52
N SER A 279 -47.49 11.68 8.90
CA SER A 279 -46.10 11.64 9.34
C SER A 279 -45.59 12.99 9.80
N GLU A 280 -44.61 12.96 10.69
CA GLU A 280 -43.75 14.08 11.05
C GLU A 280 -42.49 14.03 10.17
N PRO A 281 -42.36 14.87 9.13
CA PRO A 281 -41.12 14.94 8.37
C PRO A 281 -40.05 15.62 9.22
N TYR A 282 -38.82 15.11 9.14
CA TYR A 282 -37.66 15.69 9.79
C TYR A 282 -36.52 15.79 8.79
N TRP A 283 -35.83 16.92 8.81
CA TRP A 283 -34.58 17.10 8.09
C TRP A 283 -33.61 17.92 8.92
N HIS A 284 -32.34 17.63 8.78
CA HIS A 284 -31.27 18.31 9.49
C HIS A 284 -30.09 18.53 8.56
N GLU A 285 -29.61 19.78 8.50
CA GLU A 285 -28.42 20.13 7.74
C GLU A 285 -27.19 19.70 8.52
N ILE A 286 -26.31 18.93 7.88
CA ILE A 286 -25.16 18.31 8.54
C ILE A 286 -23.81 18.82 8.01
N ARG A 287 -23.78 19.32 6.77
CA ARG A 287 -22.56 19.75 6.10
C ARG A 287 -22.81 20.90 5.14
N ARG A 288 -21.84 21.81 5.06
CA ARG A 288 -21.78 22.92 4.11
C ARG A 288 -20.39 22.94 3.49
N SER A 289 -20.31 22.93 2.17
CA SER A 289 -19.05 23.12 1.43
C SER A 289 -19.21 24.32 0.50
N ILE A 290 -18.47 25.38 0.80
CA ILE A 290 -18.42 26.62 0.01
C ILE A 290 -17.31 26.47 -1.02
N TYR A 291 -17.66 26.63 -2.28
CA TYR A 291 -16.78 26.64 -3.43
C TYR A 291 -16.59 28.09 -3.87
N ASP A 292 -15.41 28.62 -3.62
CA ASP A 292 -15.01 29.97 -3.99
C ASP A 292 -14.71 30.05 -5.50
N ARG A 293 -14.85 31.24 -6.09
CA ARG A 293 -14.40 31.52 -7.46
C ARG A 293 -12.88 31.39 -7.61
N SER A 294 -12.12 31.49 -6.52
CA SER A 294 -10.66 31.23 -6.51
C SER A 294 -10.30 29.75 -6.68
N GLY A 295 -11.26 28.83 -6.50
CA GLY A 295 -11.04 27.39 -6.43
C GLY A 295 -10.82 26.86 -5.01
N GLU A 296 -10.77 27.72 -3.98
CA GLU A 296 -10.73 27.26 -2.60
C GLU A 296 -12.05 26.60 -2.18
N ILE A 297 -11.96 25.48 -1.47
CA ILE A 297 -13.11 24.78 -0.91
C ILE A 297 -13.03 24.85 0.62
N ARG A 298 -14.04 25.47 1.24
CA ARG A 298 -14.17 25.58 2.69
C ARG A 298 -15.37 24.77 3.17
N SER A 299 -15.09 23.73 3.95
CA SER A 299 -16.12 22.80 4.42
C SER A 299 -16.36 22.91 5.92
N TYR A 300 -17.61 22.79 6.31
CA TYR A 300 -18.08 22.86 7.68
C TYR A 300 -19.06 21.73 7.95
N TYR A 301 -19.04 21.17 9.15
CA TYR A 301 -20.01 20.17 9.60
C TYR A 301 -20.67 20.61 10.91
N TRP A 302 -21.91 20.19 11.11
CA TRP A 302 -22.64 20.46 12.35
C TRP A 302 -22.28 19.40 13.40
N GLY A 303 -21.73 19.82 14.54
CA GLY A 303 -21.23 18.87 15.54
C GLY A 303 -20.87 19.49 16.89
N MET A 304 -20.46 18.64 17.83
CA MET A 304 -20.06 19.02 19.18
C MET A 304 -18.64 19.62 19.19
N TYR A 305 -18.52 20.93 19.38
CA TYR A 305 -17.23 21.63 19.45
C TYR A 305 -16.67 21.58 20.87
N CYS A 306 -15.48 20.99 21.01
CA CYS A 306 -14.74 20.91 22.28
C CYS A 306 -15.56 20.41 23.49
N GLN A 307 -16.57 19.56 23.25
CA GLN A 307 -17.50 19.02 24.27
C GLN A 307 -18.28 20.09 25.05
N ARG A 308 -18.49 21.29 24.47
CA ARG A 308 -19.21 22.40 25.14
C ARG A 308 -20.52 22.76 24.46
N GLU A 309 -20.51 22.88 23.14
CA GLU A 309 -21.69 23.30 22.38
C GLU A 309 -21.77 22.60 21.03
N VAL A 310 -22.99 22.46 20.51
CA VAL A 310 -23.23 21.96 19.16
C VAL A 310 -23.32 23.13 18.20
N ARG A 311 -22.45 23.18 17.19
CA ARG A 311 -22.34 24.28 16.23
C ARG A 311 -21.73 23.84 14.89
N TRP A 312 -21.60 24.78 13.96
CA TRP A 312 -20.79 24.58 12.75
C TRP A 312 -19.30 24.60 13.10
N ILE A 313 -18.59 23.58 12.64
CA ILE A 313 -17.16 23.37 12.88
C ILE A 313 -16.48 23.23 11.52
N MET A 314 -15.34 23.89 11.34
CA MET A 314 -14.51 23.74 10.15
C MET A 314 -14.04 22.29 10.02
N GLY A 315 -14.29 21.70 8.86
CA GLY A 315 -13.87 20.36 8.48
C GLY A 315 -13.05 20.39 7.20
N SER A 316 -12.79 19.20 6.65
CA SER A 316 -12.04 19.05 5.41
C SER A 316 -12.99 18.92 4.20
N PRO A 317 -12.59 19.45 3.03
CA PRO A 317 -13.27 19.19 1.75
C PRO A 317 -13.48 17.70 1.49
N CYS A 318 -14.53 17.37 0.73
CA CYS A 318 -14.73 15.99 0.30
C CYS A 318 -13.54 15.50 -0.52
N TYR A 319 -13.06 14.32 -0.18
CA TYR A 319 -11.93 13.69 -0.87
C TYR A 319 -12.44 12.80 -2.01
N TYR A 320 -11.84 12.92 -3.19
CA TYR A 320 -12.24 12.14 -4.37
C TYR A 320 -12.14 10.62 -4.17
N ASN A 321 -11.40 10.12 -3.18
CA ASN A 321 -11.32 8.70 -2.82
C ASN A 321 -12.08 8.34 -1.53
N TYR A 322 -12.91 9.26 -1.02
CA TYR A 322 -13.78 8.99 0.12
C TYR A 322 -14.79 7.88 -0.22
N SER A 323 -14.83 6.83 0.59
CA SER A 323 -15.52 5.57 0.28
C SER A 323 -16.96 5.49 0.80
N TRP A 324 -17.42 6.46 1.58
CA TRP A 324 -18.77 6.44 2.13
C TRP A 324 -19.78 6.91 1.08
N ASN A 325 -20.79 6.08 0.82
CA ASN A 325 -21.84 6.40 -0.13
C ASN A 325 -22.91 7.28 0.52
N GLN A 326 -22.77 8.60 0.37
CA GLN A 326 -23.72 9.61 0.85
C GLN A 326 -24.69 10.06 -0.26
N SER A 327 -24.88 9.25 -1.31
CA SER A 327 -25.70 9.65 -2.46
C SER A 327 -27.16 9.93 -2.08
N GLY A 328 -27.67 11.06 -2.56
CA GLY A 328 -28.97 11.60 -2.16
C GLY A 328 -29.69 12.31 -3.29
N ARG A 329 -30.94 12.70 -3.05
CA ARG A 329 -31.68 13.53 -4.02
C ARG A 329 -31.12 14.95 -4.00
N VAL A 330 -30.98 15.57 -5.16
CA VAL A 330 -30.52 16.97 -5.28
C VAL A 330 -31.70 17.88 -5.63
N TYR A 331 -31.84 19.00 -4.93
CA TYR A 331 -32.89 19.97 -5.19
C TYR A 331 -32.69 20.66 -6.54
N GLY A 332 -33.61 20.41 -7.46
CA GLY A 332 -33.41 20.74 -8.87
C GLY A 332 -33.67 22.20 -9.26
N LYS A 333 -34.42 22.99 -8.48
CA LYS A 333 -34.88 24.32 -8.96
C LYS A 333 -33.78 25.37 -9.03
N THR A 334 -32.70 25.23 -8.24
CA THR A 334 -31.55 26.14 -8.28
C THR A 334 -30.58 25.81 -9.42
N LEU A 335 -30.51 24.54 -9.82
CA LEU A 335 -29.50 24.02 -10.77
C LEU A 335 -29.49 24.71 -12.15
N PRO A 336 -30.63 25.02 -12.81
CA PRO A 336 -30.61 25.67 -14.11
C PRO A 336 -29.90 27.03 -14.11
N SER A 337 -30.03 27.78 -13.01
CA SER A 337 -29.38 29.10 -12.88
C SER A 337 -27.89 29.00 -12.56
N LEU A 338 -27.49 27.96 -11.81
CA LEU A 338 -26.10 27.67 -11.45
C LEU A 338 -25.33 27.09 -12.65
N GLY A 339 -25.96 26.22 -13.45
CA GLY A 339 -25.37 25.63 -14.66
C GLY A 339 -25.02 26.65 -15.75
N LYS A 340 -25.66 27.82 -15.74
CA LYS A 340 -25.33 28.93 -16.67
C LYS A 340 -24.08 29.72 -16.25
N LYS A 341 -23.64 29.59 -15.00
CA LYS A 341 -22.55 30.40 -14.41
C LYS A 341 -21.57 29.53 -13.62
N GLU A 342 -21.81 29.31 -12.33
CA GLU A 342 -20.84 28.69 -11.41
C GLU A 342 -20.55 27.22 -11.73
N LEU A 343 -21.57 26.47 -12.16
CA LEU A 343 -21.44 25.06 -12.51
C LEU A 343 -21.24 24.84 -14.02
N ARG A 344 -20.94 25.92 -14.76
CA ARG A 344 -20.67 25.82 -16.20
C ARG A 344 -19.45 24.93 -16.41
N GLN A 345 -19.49 24.05 -17.42
CA GLN A 345 -18.42 23.10 -17.77
C GLN A 345 -18.10 22.02 -16.71
N THR A 346 -18.89 21.89 -15.64
CA THR A 346 -18.70 20.77 -14.70
C THR A 346 -19.47 19.52 -15.12
N GLY A 347 -20.50 19.65 -15.95
CA GLY A 347 -21.41 18.56 -16.30
C GLY A 347 -22.35 18.10 -15.17
N LEU A 348 -22.25 18.70 -13.98
CA LEU A 348 -23.00 18.27 -12.78
C LEU A 348 -24.52 18.40 -12.96
N VAL A 349 -25.00 19.42 -13.66
CA VAL A 349 -26.44 19.65 -13.84
C VAL A 349 -27.06 18.55 -14.73
N GLU A 350 -26.38 18.18 -15.80
CA GLU A 350 -26.78 17.07 -16.68
C GLU A 350 -26.62 15.73 -15.96
N TRP A 351 -25.55 15.57 -15.16
CA TRP A 351 -25.34 14.38 -14.34
C TRP A 351 -26.50 14.17 -13.37
N VAL A 352 -26.88 15.19 -12.58
CA VAL A 352 -28.00 15.09 -11.63
C VAL A 352 -29.33 14.78 -12.31
N ARG A 353 -29.56 15.26 -13.55
CA ARG A 353 -30.79 14.94 -14.30
C ARG A 353 -30.88 13.46 -14.69
N SER A 354 -29.75 12.85 -15.06
CA SER A 354 -29.67 11.43 -15.43
C SER A 354 -29.48 10.50 -14.23
N HIS A 355 -28.82 10.98 -13.18
CA HIS A 355 -28.50 10.29 -11.93
C HIS A 355 -29.08 11.07 -10.76
N PRO A 356 -30.41 11.01 -10.55
CA PRO A 356 -31.07 11.85 -9.56
C PRO A 356 -30.72 11.52 -8.11
N ILE A 357 -30.06 10.39 -7.87
CA ILE A 357 -29.46 10.01 -6.59
C ILE A 357 -27.95 10.13 -6.79
N THR A 358 -27.37 11.22 -6.30
CA THR A 358 -25.96 11.57 -6.48
C THR A 358 -25.47 12.33 -5.26
N ASP A 359 -24.20 12.15 -4.92
CA ASP A 359 -23.45 13.06 -4.06
C ASP A 359 -22.74 14.12 -4.94
N PRO A 360 -23.24 15.37 -4.97
CA PRO A 360 -22.65 16.43 -5.78
C PRO A 360 -21.26 16.86 -5.27
N GLU A 361 -20.96 16.72 -3.99
CA GLU A 361 -19.64 17.08 -3.44
C GLU A 361 -18.59 16.07 -3.92
N LYS A 362 -18.93 14.77 -3.86
CA LYS A 362 -18.11 13.70 -4.44
C LYS A 362 -17.92 13.88 -5.94
N TYR A 363 -18.99 14.23 -6.66
CA TYR A 363 -18.91 14.49 -8.10
C TYR A 363 -17.92 15.60 -8.41
N LEU A 364 -18.00 16.74 -7.72
CA LEU A 364 -17.10 17.86 -7.94
C LEU A 364 -15.65 17.51 -7.56
N ALA A 365 -15.43 16.76 -6.48
CA ALA A 365 -14.09 16.31 -6.10
C ALA A 365 -13.47 15.35 -7.14
N VAL A 366 -14.26 14.46 -7.74
CA VAL A 366 -13.81 13.59 -8.84
C VAL A 366 -13.56 14.39 -10.11
N TRP A 367 -14.45 15.32 -10.45
CA TRP A 367 -14.32 16.17 -11.63
C TRP A 367 -13.07 17.06 -11.55
N GLU A 368 -12.78 17.67 -10.40
CA GLU A 368 -11.58 18.48 -10.19
C GLU A 368 -10.30 17.66 -10.45
N LYS A 369 -10.30 16.38 -10.06
CA LYS A 369 -9.15 15.48 -10.23
C LYS A 369 -9.06 14.87 -11.63
N LEU A 370 -10.20 14.62 -12.26
CA LEU A 370 -10.37 13.93 -13.55
C LEU A 370 -11.52 14.56 -14.35
N PRO A 371 -11.31 15.74 -14.98
CA PRO A 371 -12.36 16.41 -15.75
C PRO A 371 -12.93 15.57 -16.90
N GLN A 372 -12.12 14.68 -17.48
CA GLN A 372 -12.51 13.75 -18.55
C GLN A 372 -13.60 12.76 -18.10
N MET A 373 -13.86 12.61 -16.79
CA MET A 373 -14.98 11.81 -16.28
C MET A 373 -16.30 12.21 -16.93
N GLU A 374 -16.53 13.51 -17.15
CA GLU A 374 -17.74 13.99 -17.84
C GLU A 374 -17.83 13.45 -19.27
N GLN A 375 -16.72 13.49 -20.00
CA GLN A 375 -16.65 13.00 -21.39
C GLN A 375 -16.81 11.48 -21.45
N ILE A 376 -16.16 10.74 -20.54
CA ILE A 376 -16.26 9.28 -20.41
C ILE A 376 -17.72 8.86 -20.21
N TRP A 377 -18.41 9.54 -19.29
CA TRP A 377 -19.84 9.33 -19.05
C TRP A 377 -20.68 9.63 -20.30
N LYS A 378 -20.52 10.82 -20.90
CA LYS A 378 -21.29 11.24 -22.08
C LYS A 378 -21.04 10.36 -23.30
N ALA A 379 -19.88 9.71 -23.39
CA ALA A 379 -19.56 8.78 -24.46
C ALA A 379 -20.18 7.38 -24.29
N GLY A 380 -20.88 7.13 -23.17
CA GLY A 380 -21.60 5.89 -22.91
C GLY A 380 -20.70 4.75 -22.45
N LEU A 381 -19.76 5.04 -21.54
CA LEU A 381 -18.86 4.06 -20.91
C LEU A 381 -19.19 3.89 -19.41
N PRO A 382 -20.31 3.23 -19.04
CA PRO A 382 -20.78 3.18 -17.66
C PRO A 382 -19.82 2.47 -16.70
N LYS A 383 -19.14 1.37 -17.08
CA LYS A 383 -18.14 0.74 -16.20
C LYS A 383 -16.96 1.67 -15.90
N LEU A 384 -16.37 2.26 -16.94
CA LEU A 384 -15.27 3.21 -16.77
C LEU A 384 -15.72 4.46 -16.00
N THR A 385 -16.95 4.92 -16.21
CA THR A 385 -17.56 6.01 -15.43
C THR A 385 -17.62 5.63 -13.95
N ASN A 386 -18.09 4.43 -13.61
CA ASN A 386 -18.13 3.96 -12.23
C ASN A 386 -16.72 3.87 -11.61
N GLU A 387 -15.71 3.47 -12.38
CA GLU A 387 -14.31 3.46 -11.94
C GLU A 387 -13.74 4.88 -11.74
N CYS A 388 -14.26 5.91 -12.42
CA CYS A 388 -13.87 7.29 -12.14
C CYS A 388 -14.19 7.68 -10.68
N PHE A 389 -15.28 7.17 -10.10
CA PHE A 389 -15.69 7.47 -8.72
C PHE A 389 -15.09 6.54 -7.68
N ASN A 390 -14.85 5.26 -8.03
CA ASN A 390 -14.37 4.24 -7.10
C ASN A 390 -12.86 3.95 -7.19
N SER A 391 -12.21 4.40 -8.27
CA SER A 391 -10.80 4.14 -8.59
C SER A 391 -10.22 5.28 -9.44
N CYS A 392 -10.55 6.52 -9.07
CA CYS A 392 -10.21 7.74 -9.81
C CYS A 392 -8.74 7.79 -10.26
N ASP A 393 -7.80 7.46 -9.36
CA ASP A 393 -6.37 7.45 -9.67
C ASP A 393 -5.96 6.44 -10.73
N ARG A 394 -6.64 5.29 -10.80
CA ARG A 394 -6.36 4.27 -11.84
C ARG A 394 -6.79 4.79 -13.21
N VAL A 395 -8.00 5.36 -13.31
CA VAL A 395 -8.50 5.93 -14.56
C VAL A 395 -7.64 7.11 -14.99
N ARG A 396 -7.32 8.03 -14.07
CA ARG A 396 -6.46 9.20 -14.35
C ARG A 396 -5.12 8.81 -14.95
N LYS A 397 -4.47 7.75 -14.43
CA LYS A 397 -3.20 7.23 -14.96
C LYS A 397 -3.31 6.69 -16.39
N LEU A 398 -4.51 6.34 -16.84
CA LEU A 398 -4.77 5.85 -18.20
C LEU A 398 -5.27 6.96 -19.14
N VAL A 399 -5.53 8.17 -18.67
CA VAL A 399 -5.74 9.33 -19.54
C VAL A 399 -4.36 9.85 -19.97
N LEU A 400 -3.86 9.35 -21.10
CA LEU A 400 -2.49 9.62 -21.57
C LEU A 400 -2.26 11.06 -22.01
N HIS A 401 -3.30 11.72 -22.55
CA HIS A 401 -3.22 13.07 -23.10
C HIS A 401 -4.33 13.97 -22.53
N PRO A 402 -4.29 14.35 -21.25
CA PRO A 402 -5.40 15.05 -20.58
C PRO A 402 -5.75 16.40 -21.19
N ASN A 403 -4.81 17.06 -21.87
CA ASN A 403 -5.02 18.37 -22.50
C ASN A 403 -5.72 18.28 -23.87
N GLU A 404 -5.90 17.07 -24.43
CA GLU A 404 -6.61 16.90 -25.70
C GLU A 404 -8.12 17.17 -25.51
N PRO A 405 -8.74 17.98 -26.38
CA PRO A 405 -10.16 18.32 -26.25
C PRO A 405 -11.07 17.10 -26.52
N GLY A 406 -10.63 16.17 -27.38
CA GLY A 406 -11.39 14.99 -27.77
C GLY A 406 -11.06 13.77 -26.91
N LEU A 407 -12.07 13.15 -26.30
CA LEU A 407 -11.93 11.98 -25.41
C LEU A 407 -11.10 10.84 -26.03
N ILE A 408 -11.31 10.52 -27.31
CA ILE A 408 -10.62 9.41 -27.98
C ILE A 408 -9.10 9.63 -27.94
N ARG A 409 -8.65 10.86 -28.24
CA ARG A 409 -7.24 11.25 -28.18
C ARG A 409 -6.75 11.35 -26.74
N ALA A 410 -7.57 11.89 -25.84
CA ALA A 410 -7.22 12.00 -24.42
C ALA A 410 -6.94 10.62 -23.78
N LEU A 411 -7.73 9.60 -24.14
CA LEU A 411 -7.52 8.21 -23.76
C LEU A 411 -6.39 7.53 -24.55
N GLY A 412 -5.71 8.23 -25.46
CA GLY A 412 -4.64 7.65 -26.28
C GLY A 412 -5.13 6.60 -27.28
N LEU A 413 -6.41 6.59 -27.66
CA LEU A 413 -6.99 5.61 -28.60
C LEU A 413 -7.15 6.18 -30.02
N ASP A 414 -7.62 5.34 -30.94
CA ASP A 414 -8.17 5.72 -32.24
C ASP A 414 -9.67 5.36 -32.30
N THR A 415 -10.36 5.80 -33.37
CA THR A 415 -11.80 5.58 -33.51
C THR A 415 -12.21 4.10 -33.47
N PRO A 416 -11.54 3.17 -34.19
CA PRO A 416 -11.83 1.75 -34.09
C PRO A 416 -11.69 1.18 -32.67
N LYS A 417 -10.60 1.48 -31.97
CA LYS A 417 -10.35 0.97 -30.61
C LYS A 417 -11.32 1.57 -29.59
N PHE A 418 -11.66 2.85 -29.73
CA PHE A 418 -12.69 3.45 -28.89
C PHE A 418 -14.07 2.80 -29.11
N ARG A 419 -14.43 2.45 -30.35
CA ARG A 419 -15.65 1.70 -30.64
C ARG A 419 -15.64 0.33 -29.96
N ARG A 420 -14.51 -0.38 -29.98
CA ARG A 420 -14.34 -1.66 -29.26
C ARG A 420 -14.49 -1.47 -27.75
N LEU A 421 -13.85 -0.46 -27.16
CA LEU A 421 -13.99 -0.14 -25.73
C LEU A 421 -15.46 0.04 -25.34
N ARG A 422 -16.22 0.77 -26.16
CA ARG A 422 -17.66 1.00 -25.94
C ARG A 422 -18.51 -0.26 -26.11
N GLN A 423 -18.23 -1.08 -27.12
CA GLN A 423 -18.96 -2.35 -27.35
C GLN A 423 -18.77 -3.34 -26.21
N LEU A 424 -17.59 -3.36 -25.60
CA LEU A 424 -17.26 -4.24 -24.48
C LEU A 424 -17.73 -3.69 -23.12
N ASP A 425 -18.19 -2.43 -23.07
CA ASP A 425 -18.35 -1.67 -21.84
C ASP A 425 -17.11 -1.84 -20.95
N GLY A 426 -15.96 -1.48 -21.52
CA GLY A 426 -14.65 -1.78 -20.96
C GLY A 426 -14.32 -0.99 -19.69
N ASP A 427 -13.61 -1.66 -18.80
CA ASP A 427 -12.99 -1.12 -17.58
C ASP A 427 -11.58 -0.56 -17.87
N THR A 428 -10.88 -0.10 -16.82
CA THR A 428 -9.49 0.37 -16.92
C THR A 428 -8.54 -0.67 -17.52
N GLU A 429 -8.76 -1.96 -17.25
CA GLU A 429 -7.92 -3.02 -17.82
C GLU A 429 -8.14 -3.13 -19.33
N THR A 430 -9.41 -3.15 -19.76
CA THR A 430 -9.77 -3.16 -21.19
C THR A 430 -9.17 -1.94 -21.91
N LEU A 431 -9.25 -0.76 -21.30
CA LEU A 431 -8.64 0.46 -21.82
C LEU A 431 -7.12 0.32 -21.97
N ALA A 432 -6.43 -0.18 -20.95
CA ALA A 432 -4.97 -0.35 -20.97
C ALA A 432 -4.53 -1.32 -22.08
N TRP A 433 -5.27 -2.42 -22.28
CA TRP A 433 -5.00 -3.36 -23.38
C TRP A 433 -5.18 -2.72 -24.76
N LEU A 434 -6.23 -1.93 -24.98
CA LEU A 434 -6.45 -1.24 -26.25
C LEU A 434 -5.42 -0.13 -26.51
N GLN A 435 -4.90 0.51 -25.45
CA GLN A 435 -3.78 1.44 -25.55
C GLN A 435 -2.49 0.72 -25.97
N LEU A 436 -2.22 -0.46 -25.40
CA LEU A 436 -1.09 -1.30 -25.80
C LEU A 436 -1.21 -1.70 -27.28
N GLU A 437 -2.37 -2.18 -27.72
CA GLU A 437 -2.65 -2.54 -29.12
C GLU A 437 -2.34 -1.38 -30.08
N LYS A 438 -2.69 -0.15 -29.71
CA LYS A 438 -2.36 1.03 -30.54
C LYS A 438 -0.87 1.32 -30.58
N ARG A 439 -0.19 1.22 -29.44
CA ARG A 439 1.24 1.53 -29.32
C ARG A 439 2.11 0.53 -30.08
N THR A 440 1.79 -0.76 -30.02
CA THR A 440 2.61 -1.81 -30.62
C THR A 440 2.17 -2.21 -32.02
N GLY A 441 0.95 -1.84 -32.43
CA GLY A 441 0.35 -2.30 -33.69
C GLY A 441 -0.05 -3.78 -33.69
N GLN A 442 0.19 -4.52 -32.59
CA GLN A 442 -0.15 -5.94 -32.49
C GLN A 442 -1.64 -6.11 -32.22
N CYS A 443 -2.32 -6.91 -33.04
CA CYS A 443 -3.75 -7.20 -32.87
C CYS A 443 -4.03 -7.91 -31.55
N ILE A 444 -4.89 -7.33 -30.71
CA ILE A 444 -5.33 -7.93 -29.45
C ILE A 444 -6.79 -8.34 -29.61
N THR A 445 -7.04 -9.66 -29.69
CA THR A 445 -8.39 -10.19 -29.92
C THR A 445 -9.24 -10.11 -28.65
N ASN A 446 -10.57 -10.19 -28.80
CA ASN A 446 -11.48 -10.23 -27.65
C ASN A 446 -11.23 -11.47 -26.78
N GLU A 447 -10.80 -12.59 -27.38
CA GLU A 447 -10.42 -13.79 -26.63
C GLU A 447 -9.21 -13.53 -25.73
N MET A 448 -8.23 -12.74 -26.18
CA MET A 448 -7.07 -12.34 -25.36
C MET A 448 -7.48 -11.45 -24.20
N LEU A 449 -8.43 -10.52 -24.41
CA LEU A 449 -8.97 -9.69 -23.33
C LEU A 449 -9.71 -10.54 -22.27
N CYS A 450 -10.48 -11.54 -22.70
CA CYS A 450 -11.15 -12.46 -21.79
C CYS A 450 -10.14 -13.32 -21.02
N TRP A 451 -9.11 -13.82 -21.71
CA TRP A 451 -8.02 -14.59 -21.11
C TRP A 451 -7.25 -13.76 -20.08
N SER A 452 -6.82 -12.55 -20.42
CA SER A 452 -6.06 -11.69 -19.51
C SER A 452 -6.86 -11.34 -18.26
N LYS A 453 -8.16 -11.06 -18.41
CA LYS A 453 -9.06 -10.81 -17.28
C LYS A 453 -9.25 -12.04 -16.39
N LYS A 454 -9.35 -13.24 -16.97
CA LYS A 454 -9.46 -14.50 -16.22
C LYS A 454 -8.20 -14.77 -15.40
N GLU A 455 -7.04 -14.62 -16.03
CA GLU A 455 -5.72 -14.89 -15.43
C GLU A 455 -5.19 -13.71 -14.60
N ARG A 456 -5.93 -12.59 -14.53
CA ARG A 456 -5.58 -11.34 -13.82
C ARG A 456 -4.23 -10.74 -14.26
N ILE A 457 -3.96 -10.79 -15.57
CA ILE A 457 -2.75 -10.26 -16.18
C ILE A 457 -3.07 -8.89 -16.81
N SER A 458 -2.31 -7.87 -16.43
CA SER A 458 -2.40 -6.53 -17.00
C SER A 458 -1.28 -6.29 -18.02
N PRO A 459 -1.42 -5.29 -18.92
CA PRO A 459 -0.35 -4.89 -19.84
C PRO A 459 0.96 -4.51 -19.15
N ARG A 460 0.90 -4.03 -17.90
CA ARG A 460 2.08 -3.61 -17.13
C ARG A 460 2.93 -4.80 -16.72
N ASP A 461 2.29 -5.94 -16.46
CA ASP A 461 2.99 -7.16 -16.05
C ASP A 461 3.79 -7.78 -17.21
N LEU A 462 3.56 -7.32 -18.44
CA LEU A 462 4.22 -7.84 -19.63
C LEU A 462 5.37 -6.95 -20.14
N VAL A 463 5.62 -5.80 -19.49
CA VAL A 463 6.60 -4.81 -19.98
C VAL A 463 8.01 -5.39 -20.10
N PHE A 464 8.39 -6.30 -19.20
CA PHE A 464 9.73 -6.91 -19.17
C PHE A 464 10.10 -7.75 -20.40
N ILE A 465 9.11 -8.17 -21.21
CA ILE A 465 9.32 -9.02 -22.38
C ILE A 465 8.64 -8.50 -23.65
N ALA A 466 7.97 -7.34 -23.56
CA ALA A 466 7.15 -6.80 -24.64
C ALA A 466 7.95 -6.39 -25.89
N ASP A 467 9.26 -6.20 -25.77
CA ASP A 467 10.22 -5.92 -26.85
C ASP A 467 10.60 -7.17 -27.65
N ARG A 468 10.58 -8.35 -27.04
CA ARG A 468 11.03 -9.62 -27.63
C ARG A 468 9.90 -10.58 -27.97
N MET A 469 8.74 -10.48 -27.30
CA MET A 469 7.59 -11.36 -27.54
C MET A 469 6.30 -10.59 -27.78
N SER A 470 5.54 -11.04 -28.78
CA SER A 470 4.16 -10.60 -28.96
C SER A 470 3.26 -11.11 -27.84
N VAL A 471 2.16 -10.39 -27.59
CA VAL A 471 1.14 -10.79 -26.58
C VAL A 471 0.63 -12.21 -26.81
N VAL A 472 0.52 -12.64 -28.09
CA VAL A 472 0.11 -13.99 -28.46
C VAL A 472 1.14 -15.04 -28.02
N GLN A 473 2.42 -14.78 -28.26
CA GLN A 473 3.51 -15.66 -27.85
C GLN A 473 3.58 -15.75 -26.32
N ILE A 474 3.38 -14.64 -25.61
CA ILE A 474 3.33 -14.58 -24.15
C ILE A 474 2.19 -15.46 -23.62
N LYS A 475 0.97 -15.29 -24.12
CA LYS A 475 -0.19 -16.14 -23.77
C LYS A 475 0.15 -17.62 -23.96
N ASN A 476 0.64 -18.00 -25.14
CA ASN A 476 0.96 -19.39 -25.45
C ASN A 476 2.12 -19.94 -24.62
N TYR A 477 3.06 -19.10 -24.19
CA TYR A 477 4.13 -19.48 -23.28
C TYR A 477 3.59 -19.73 -21.87
N LEU A 478 2.84 -18.78 -21.31
CA LEU A 478 2.25 -18.90 -19.96
C LEU A 478 1.28 -20.07 -19.87
N GLU A 479 0.43 -20.31 -20.88
CA GLU A 479 -0.46 -21.46 -20.93
C GLU A 479 0.30 -22.80 -20.92
N ARG A 480 1.49 -22.86 -21.54
CA ARG A 480 2.36 -24.04 -21.50
C ARG A 480 3.07 -24.19 -20.16
N GLN A 481 3.46 -23.09 -19.52
CA GLN A 481 4.15 -23.09 -18.24
C GLN A 481 3.21 -23.38 -17.06
N LYS A 482 1.93 -22.97 -17.11
CA LYS A 482 1.01 -23.03 -15.96
C LYS A 482 0.88 -24.43 -15.34
N LYS A 483 1.09 -25.50 -16.12
CA LYS A 483 1.05 -26.89 -15.64
C LYS A 483 2.14 -27.19 -14.60
N TYR A 484 3.19 -26.38 -14.52
CA TYR A 484 4.26 -26.46 -13.52
C TYR A 484 4.03 -25.51 -12.33
N PHE A 485 2.91 -24.78 -12.30
CA PHE A 485 2.57 -23.78 -11.29
C PHE A 485 1.10 -23.91 -10.87
N ASP A 486 0.64 -25.14 -10.59
CA ASP A 486 -0.71 -25.44 -10.11
C ASP A 486 -1.85 -24.87 -10.97
N GLY A 487 -1.62 -24.72 -12.28
CA GLY A 487 -2.59 -24.16 -13.22
C GLY A 487 -2.64 -22.63 -13.25
N SER A 488 -1.76 -21.94 -12.53
CA SER A 488 -1.73 -20.47 -12.42
C SER A 488 -0.79 -19.82 -13.43
N CYS A 489 -1.35 -19.08 -14.39
CA CYS A 489 -0.53 -18.24 -15.28
C CYS A 489 0.13 -17.09 -14.52
N GLN A 490 -0.49 -16.60 -13.45
CA GLN A 490 0.05 -15.50 -12.64
C GLN A 490 1.33 -15.89 -11.91
N GLN A 491 1.37 -17.08 -11.30
CA GLN A 491 2.59 -17.60 -10.65
C GLN A 491 3.70 -17.88 -11.68
N ALA A 492 3.35 -18.44 -12.83
CA ALA A 492 4.29 -18.63 -13.93
C ALA A 492 4.89 -17.29 -14.40
N LEU A 493 4.07 -16.24 -14.51
CA LEU A 493 4.51 -14.89 -14.90
C LEU A 493 5.46 -14.27 -13.87
N THR A 494 5.13 -14.33 -12.58
CA THR A 494 6.01 -13.81 -11.51
C THR A 494 7.35 -14.55 -11.50
N THR A 495 7.32 -15.89 -11.54
CA THR A 495 8.56 -16.70 -11.58
C THR A 495 9.40 -16.39 -12.81
N TRP A 496 8.76 -16.07 -13.94
CA TRP A 496 9.45 -15.71 -15.17
C TRP A 496 10.17 -14.38 -15.07
N GLN A 497 9.52 -13.37 -14.48
CA GLN A 497 10.15 -12.08 -14.19
C GLN A 497 11.36 -12.25 -13.25
N ASP A 498 11.20 -13.01 -12.18
CA ASP A 498 12.27 -13.28 -11.21
C ASP A 498 13.44 -14.03 -11.86
N TYR A 499 13.14 -15.05 -12.67
CA TYR A 499 14.14 -15.80 -13.43
C TYR A 499 14.95 -14.89 -14.36
N LEU A 500 14.29 -14.02 -15.14
CA LEU A 500 15.01 -13.13 -16.06
C LEU A 500 15.83 -12.07 -15.32
N ALA A 501 15.32 -11.54 -14.21
CA ALA A 501 16.08 -10.62 -13.37
C ALA A 501 17.31 -11.28 -12.73
N MET A 502 17.22 -12.56 -12.33
CA MET A 502 18.37 -13.33 -11.85
C MET A 502 19.35 -13.65 -12.98
N ALA A 503 18.83 -14.02 -14.16
CA ALA A 503 19.64 -14.28 -15.33
C ALA A 503 20.46 -13.04 -15.71
N GLU A 504 19.85 -11.85 -15.73
CA GLU A 504 20.54 -10.58 -15.96
C GLU A 504 21.64 -10.31 -14.92
N ARG A 505 21.37 -10.53 -13.63
CA ARG A 505 22.36 -10.37 -12.55
C ARG A 505 23.54 -11.33 -12.67
N LEU A 506 23.29 -12.53 -13.20
CA LEU A 506 24.31 -13.55 -13.43
C LEU A 506 24.97 -13.41 -14.81
N HIS A 507 24.74 -12.28 -15.49
CA HIS A 507 25.31 -11.92 -16.79
C HIS A 507 24.93 -12.87 -17.95
N TYR A 508 23.79 -13.56 -17.85
CA TYR A 508 23.21 -14.24 -19.00
C TYR A 508 22.66 -13.23 -20.00
N ASP A 509 22.85 -13.51 -21.31
CA ASP A 509 22.17 -12.73 -22.35
C ASP A 509 20.66 -13.02 -22.33
N THR A 510 19.92 -12.14 -21.66
CA THR A 510 18.46 -12.24 -21.60
C THR A 510 17.82 -12.04 -22.97
N SER A 511 18.55 -11.57 -24.00
CA SER A 511 18.07 -11.38 -25.36
C SER A 511 18.00 -12.67 -26.17
N ASP A 512 18.67 -13.74 -25.71
CA ASP A 512 18.62 -15.06 -26.32
C ASP A 512 17.27 -15.76 -26.02
N GLU A 513 16.62 -16.30 -27.06
CA GLU A 513 15.35 -17.03 -26.94
C GLU A 513 15.43 -18.21 -25.97
N ILE A 514 16.58 -18.85 -25.83
CA ILE A 514 16.76 -19.97 -24.89
C ILE A 514 16.68 -19.50 -23.44
N VAL A 515 17.15 -18.28 -23.17
CA VAL A 515 17.08 -17.65 -21.86
C VAL A 515 15.66 -17.12 -21.65
N TYR A 516 15.21 -16.13 -22.44
CA TYR A 516 13.92 -15.51 -22.15
C TYR A 516 12.71 -16.42 -22.38
N ARG A 517 12.81 -17.48 -23.18
CA ARG A 517 11.70 -18.41 -23.45
C ARG A 517 11.99 -19.82 -22.92
N VAL A 518 12.60 -19.89 -21.74
CA VAL A 518 13.01 -21.13 -21.10
C VAL A 518 11.89 -22.17 -21.00
N ARG A 519 12.16 -23.42 -21.41
CA ARG A 519 11.14 -24.48 -21.48
C ARG A 519 10.68 -24.98 -20.10
N LYS A 520 11.62 -25.13 -19.16
CA LYS A 520 11.37 -25.59 -17.79
C LYS A 520 11.62 -24.44 -16.81
N LEU A 521 10.73 -23.45 -16.82
CA LEU A 521 10.92 -22.21 -16.09
C LEU A 521 11.19 -22.44 -14.60
N ARG A 522 10.39 -23.29 -13.94
CA ARG A 522 10.55 -23.57 -12.51
C ARG A 522 11.92 -24.16 -12.18
N GLN A 523 12.33 -25.19 -12.93
CA GLN A 523 13.61 -25.84 -12.73
C GLN A 523 14.77 -24.85 -12.91
N ARG A 524 14.73 -24.04 -13.97
CA ARG A 524 15.79 -23.08 -14.30
C ARG A 524 15.84 -21.91 -13.34
N HIS A 525 14.69 -21.45 -12.85
CA HIS A 525 14.61 -20.52 -11.73
C HIS A 525 15.31 -21.10 -10.49
N ASP A 526 14.95 -22.32 -10.10
CA ASP A 526 15.51 -22.97 -8.91
C ASP A 526 17.03 -23.24 -9.05
N GLU A 527 17.52 -23.55 -10.26
CA GLU A 527 18.95 -23.62 -10.58
C GLU A 527 19.66 -22.28 -10.38
N LEU A 528 19.09 -21.16 -10.86
CA LEU A 528 19.70 -19.83 -10.67
C LEU A 528 19.66 -19.37 -9.21
N VAL A 529 18.65 -19.77 -8.44
CA VAL A 529 18.59 -19.54 -6.99
C VAL A 529 19.76 -20.27 -6.32
N LEU A 530 19.94 -21.56 -6.59
CA LEU A 530 21.05 -22.34 -6.03
C LEU A 530 22.41 -21.77 -6.44
N GLN A 531 22.57 -21.31 -7.68
CA GLN A 531 23.81 -20.65 -8.13
C GLN A 531 24.06 -19.30 -7.45
N SER A 532 23.00 -18.57 -7.11
CA SER A 532 23.09 -17.32 -6.35
C SER A 532 23.38 -17.58 -4.87
N GLU A 533 22.97 -18.73 -4.33
CA GLU A 533 23.20 -19.18 -2.95
C GLU A 533 24.55 -19.90 -2.76
N ALA A 534 25.17 -20.42 -3.83
CA ALA A 534 26.36 -21.29 -3.78
C ALA A 534 27.70 -20.59 -3.43
N GLY A 535 27.66 -19.44 -2.77
CA GLY A 535 28.86 -18.72 -2.30
C GLY A 535 29.73 -18.17 -3.43
N SER A 536 30.89 -17.62 -3.08
CA SER A 536 31.83 -17.07 -4.05
C SER A 536 32.52 -18.20 -4.84
N LEU A 537 33.02 -17.91 -6.05
CA LEU A 537 33.71 -18.90 -6.91
C LEU A 537 34.91 -19.55 -6.17
N GLU A 538 35.53 -18.81 -5.27
CA GLU A 538 36.67 -19.20 -4.45
C GLU A 538 36.31 -20.29 -3.41
N GLU A 539 35.10 -20.22 -2.83
CA GLU A 539 34.61 -21.24 -1.91
C GLU A 539 34.35 -22.57 -2.62
N GLN A 540 33.84 -22.51 -3.85
CA GLN A 540 33.61 -23.70 -4.68
C GLN A 540 34.94 -24.34 -5.08
N ALA A 541 35.91 -23.53 -5.52
CA ALA A 541 37.24 -24.00 -5.86
C ALA A 541 37.94 -24.65 -4.65
N SER A 542 37.77 -24.10 -3.45
CA SER A 542 38.34 -24.66 -2.22
C SER A 542 37.74 -26.01 -1.85
N LYS A 543 36.43 -26.20 -2.00
CA LYS A 543 35.77 -27.50 -1.78
C LYS A 543 36.26 -28.56 -2.78
N MET A 544 36.40 -28.20 -4.05
CA MET A 544 36.89 -29.11 -5.08
C MET A 544 38.38 -29.43 -4.90
N ALA A 545 39.20 -28.45 -4.52
CA ALA A 545 40.62 -28.67 -4.20
C ALA A 545 40.82 -29.59 -2.99
N ALA A 546 39.92 -29.55 -1.99
CA ALA A 546 39.96 -30.48 -0.87
C ALA A 546 39.62 -31.92 -1.27
N LYS A 547 38.76 -32.11 -2.28
CA LYS A 547 38.33 -33.43 -2.78
C LYS A 547 39.33 -34.04 -3.77
N TYR A 548 39.96 -33.22 -4.60
CA TYR A 548 40.91 -33.62 -5.64
C TYR A 548 42.24 -32.86 -5.45
N PRO A 549 43.09 -33.30 -4.50
CA PRO A 549 44.25 -32.53 -4.05
C PRO A 549 45.34 -32.40 -5.10
N HIS A 550 45.45 -33.33 -6.06
CA HIS A 550 46.54 -33.32 -7.04
C HIS A 550 46.21 -32.53 -8.31
N VAL A 551 44.93 -32.18 -8.55
CA VAL A 551 44.51 -31.49 -9.78
C VAL A 551 45.23 -30.16 -10.00
N ASN A 552 45.43 -29.35 -8.95
CA ASN A 552 46.13 -28.07 -9.08
C ASN A 552 47.60 -28.26 -9.52
N ASP A 553 48.30 -29.24 -8.96
CA ASP A 553 49.68 -29.56 -9.34
C ASP A 553 49.75 -30.09 -10.77
N ILE A 554 48.80 -30.96 -11.15
CA ILE A 554 48.68 -31.47 -12.53
C ILE A 554 48.45 -30.31 -13.50
N CYS A 555 47.55 -29.38 -13.20
CA CYS A 555 47.30 -28.19 -14.02
C CYS A 555 48.58 -27.39 -14.31
N MET A 556 49.44 -27.19 -13.30
CA MET A 556 50.73 -26.52 -13.48
C MET A 556 51.70 -27.32 -14.36
N GLU A 557 51.78 -28.64 -14.18
CA GLU A 557 52.62 -29.52 -15.02
C GLU A 557 52.19 -29.50 -16.50
N LEU A 558 50.88 -29.40 -16.76
CA LEU A 558 50.33 -29.44 -18.12
C LEU A 558 50.74 -28.23 -18.94
N GLN A 559 50.96 -27.06 -18.31
CA GLN A 559 51.30 -25.84 -19.02
C GLN A 559 52.61 -25.99 -19.82
N GLU A 560 53.67 -26.49 -19.20
CA GLU A 560 54.97 -26.67 -19.89
C GLU A 560 54.88 -27.66 -21.05
N LYS A 561 54.06 -28.70 -20.90
CA LYS A 561 53.96 -29.79 -21.86
C LYS A 561 53.05 -29.42 -23.04
N TYR A 562 51.83 -28.97 -22.76
CA TYR A 562 50.75 -28.85 -23.74
C TYR A 562 50.50 -27.42 -24.24
N ALA A 563 51.09 -26.39 -23.62
CA ALA A 563 50.88 -25.03 -24.12
C ALA A 563 51.63 -24.80 -25.44
N TYR A 564 50.94 -24.15 -26.38
CA TYR A 564 51.46 -23.81 -27.68
C TYR A 564 50.66 -22.65 -28.29
N SER A 565 51.36 -21.77 -28.98
CA SER A 565 50.77 -20.62 -29.66
C SER A 565 51.33 -20.53 -31.07
N ASP A 566 50.49 -20.12 -32.01
CA ASP A 566 50.92 -19.55 -33.27
C ASP A 566 50.25 -18.20 -33.54
N GLY A 567 50.29 -17.72 -34.79
CA GLY A 567 49.78 -16.40 -35.15
C GLY A 567 48.29 -16.19 -34.86
N ASP A 568 47.50 -17.25 -34.90
CA ASP A 568 46.03 -17.15 -34.88
C ASP A 568 45.42 -17.77 -33.61
N TYR A 569 45.99 -18.87 -33.12
CA TYR A 569 45.44 -19.60 -31.97
C TYR A 569 46.47 -19.97 -30.91
N THR A 570 45.96 -20.15 -29.68
CA THR A 570 46.75 -20.53 -28.51
C THR A 570 46.02 -21.57 -27.68
N VAL A 571 46.72 -22.66 -27.31
CA VAL A 571 46.29 -23.64 -26.30
C VAL A 571 47.01 -23.35 -24.99
N LEU A 572 46.25 -23.24 -23.89
CA LEU A 572 46.75 -23.03 -22.53
C LEU A 572 46.20 -24.08 -21.57
N ALA A 573 46.99 -24.48 -20.58
CA ALA A 573 46.49 -25.25 -19.46
C ALA A 573 45.80 -24.30 -18.45
N PRO A 574 44.75 -24.76 -17.75
CA PRO A 574 44.25 -24.05 -16.58
C PRO A 574 45.35 -23.92 -15.53
N GLN A 575 45.35 -22.82 -14.77
CA GLN A 575 46.33 -22.62 -13.69
C GLN A 575 45.97 -23.41 -12.42
N ASN A 576 44.68 -23.67 -12.21
CA ASN A 576 44.13 -24.34 -11.04
C ASN A 576 42.66 -24.68 -11.26
N ILE A 577 42.05 -25.37 -10.30
CA ILE A 577 40.62 -25.68 -10.27
C ILE A 577 39.74 -24.42 -10.41
N PHE A 578 40.13 -23.30 -9.79
CA PHE A 578 39.37 -22.06 -9.91
C PHE A 578 39.29 -21.56 -11.36
N ALA A 579 40.37 -21.68 -12.14
CA ALA A 579 40.38 -21.34 -13.56
C ALA A 579 39.43 -22.23 -14.37
N ILE A 580 39.35 -23.53 -14.07
CA ILE A 580 38.42 -24.46 -14.73
C ILE A 580 36.96 -24.09 -14.43
N ILE A 581 36.65 -23.78 -13.16
CA ILE A 581 35.29 -23.36 -12.75
C ILE A 581 34.94 -22.00 -13.39
N LYS A 582 35.87 -21.06 -13.39
CA LYS A 582 35.70 -19.74 -14.02
C LYS A 582 35.41 -19.87 -15.51
N GLU A 583 36.19 -20.70 -16.21
CA GLU A 583 36.02 -20.97 -17.64
C GLU A 583 34.65 -21.55 -17.97
N GLY A 584 34.25 -22.64 -17.28
CA GLY A 584 32.94 -23.26 -17.48
C GLY A 584 31.79 -22.29 -17.23
N ARG A 585 31.94 -21.37 -16.27
CA ARG A 585 30.96 -20.32 -15.99
C ARG A 585 30.90 -19.27 -17.11
N MET A 586 32.05 -18.83 -17.64
CA MET A 586 32.11 -17.86 -18.73
C MET A 586 31.56 -18.43 -20.05
N LEU A 587 31.78 -19.72 -20.32
CA LEU A 587 31.26 -20.39 -21.51
C LEU A 587 29.90 -21.07 -21.28
N HIS A 588 29.27 -20.86 -20.13
CA HIS A 588 27.92 -21.35 -19.81
C HIS A 588 27.68 -22.85 -20.08
N HIS A 589 28.72 -23.69 -20.02
CA HIS A 589 28.63 -25.15 -20.12
C HIS A 589 29.11 -25.79 -18.83
N CYS A 590 28.41 -26.85 -18.39
CA CYS A 590 28.53 -27.37 -17.03
C CYS A 590 29.91 -27.95 -16.74
N VAL A 591 30.72 -27.21 -15.98
CA VAL A 591 31.91 -27.76 -15.29
C VAL A 591 31.77 -27.61 -13.76
N GLY A 592 30.54 -27.52 -13.25
CA GLY A 592 30.26 -27.23 -11.84
C GLY A 592 29.05 -27.95 -11.24
N ASN A 593 29.33 -28.80 -10.25
CA ASN A 593 28.49 -29.27 -9.14
C ASN A 593 27.25 -30.16 -9.37
N ASP A 594 26.88 -30.55 -10.59
CA ASP A 594 25.74 -31.46 -10.82
C ASP A 594 26.15 -32.91 -11.16
N GLY A 595 27.14 -33.48 -10.46
CA GLY A 595 27.58 -34.88 -10.64
C GLY A 595 28.22 -35.22 -12.00
N SER A 596 27.91 -34.48 -13.06
CA SER A 596 28.49 -34.60 -14.40
C SER A 596 29.84 -33.88 -14.49
N GLY A 597 29.95 -32.70 -13.85
CA GLY A 597 31.19 -31.92 -13.77
C GLY A 597 32.28 -32.55 -12.88
N GLU A 598 31.93 -33.36 -11.89
CA GLU A 598 32.93 -34.05 -11.03
C GLU A 598 33.77 -35.07 -11.81
N ARG A 599 33.21 -35.65 -12.88
CA ARG A 599 33.88 -36.65 -13.72
C ARG A 599 35.15 -36.10 -14.36
N TYR A 600 35.18 -34.82 -14.73
CA TYR A 600 36.39 -34.20 -15.29
C TYR A 600 37.52 -34.11 -14.27
N TYR A 601 37.22 -33.77 -13.01
CA TYR A 601 38.21 -33.73 -11.94
C TYR A 601 38.73 -35.13 -11.58
N GLU A 602 37.86 -36.15 -11.57
CA GLU A 602 38.28 -37.56 -11.39
C GLU A 602 39.24 -38.04 -12.48
N ARG A 603 38.97 -37.65 -13.73
CA ARG A 603 39.82 -37.99 -14.88
C ARG A 603 41.17 -37.28 -14.83
N ILE A 604 41.19 -36.00 -14.47
CA ILE A 604 42.43 -35.25 -14.30
C ILE A 604 43.27 -35.86 -13.16
N GLU A 605 42.65 -36.13 -12.01
CA GLU A 605 43.30 -36.75 -10.84
C GLU A 605 43.94 -38.11 -11.18
N ARG A 606 43.28 -38.91 -12.04
CA ARG A 606 43.79 -40.20 -12.54
C ARG A 606 44.73 -40.08 -13.75
N ARG A 607 44.95 -38.87 -14.26
CA ARG A 607 45.69 -38.58 -15.50
C ARG A 607 45.15 -39.34 -16.72
N GLU A 608 43.83 -39.51 -16.77
CA GLU A 608 43.10 -40.12 -17.88
C GLU A 608 42.86 -39.10 -19.00
N SER A 609 42.35 -37.92 -18.66
CA SER A 609 42.18 -36.81 -19.60
C SER A 609 42.36 -35.47 -18.88
N PHE A 610 42.62 -34.42 -19.66
CA PHE A 610 42.92 -33.07 -19.18
C PHE A 610 42.03 -32.05 -19.88
N ILE A 611 41.68 -30.97 -19.17
CA ILE A 611 40.96 -29.82 -19.74
C ILE A 611 41.98 -28.76 -20.14
N MET A 612 41.89 -28.28 -21.38
CA MET A 612 42.72 -27.21 -21.94
C MET A 612 41.84 -26.09 -22.47
N PHE A 613 42.39 -24.89 -22.54
CA PHE A 613 41.73 -23.68 -23.04
C PHE A 613 42.27 -23.35 -24.42
N LEU A 614 41.40 -23.36 -25.41
CA LEU A 614 41.68 -22.82 -26.73
C LEU A 614 41.27 -21.34 -26.75
N ARG A 615 42.15 -20.51 -27.31
CA ARG A 615 42.03 -19.06 -27.41
C ARG A 615 42.40 -18.59 -28.81
N ARG A 616 41.92 -17.42 -29.19
CA ARG A 616 42.55 -16.63 -30.25
C ARG A 616 43.77 -15.94 -29.67
N THR A 617 44.87 -15.91 -30.42
CA THR A 617 46.16 -15.40 -29.92
C THR A 617 46.10 -13.90 -29.60
N ASP A 618 45.27 -13.14 -30.31
CA ASP A 618 45.03 -11.71 -30.08
C ASP A 618 44.07 -11.41 -28.91
N GLU A 619 43.31 -12.41 -28.45
CA GLU A 619 42.33 -12.33 -27.36
C GLU A 619 42.56 -13.44 -26.29
N PRO A 620 43.71 -13.47 -25.60
CA PRO A 620 44.09 -14.58 -24.72
C PRO A 620 43.23 -14.72 -23.45
N GLU A 621 42.61 -13.62 -23.00
CA GLU A 621 41.76 -13.58 -21.80
C GLU A 621 40.29 -13.94 -22.08
N ASP A 622 39.89 -13.97 -23.36
CA ASP A 622 38.50 -14.23 -23.75
C ASP A 622 38.30 -15.71 -24.11
N PRO A 623 37.37 -16.42 -23.43
CA PRO A 623 37.11 -17.82 -23.71
C PRO A 623 36.61 -18.08 -25.14
N TYR A 624 37.33 -18.91 -25.89
CA TYR A 624 36.93 -19.34 -27.24
C TYR A 624 36.34 -20.77 -27.21
N TYR A 625 37.15 -21.77 -26.83
CA TYR A 625 36.72 -23.17 -26.66
C TYR A 625 37.45 -23.84 -25.49
N THR A 626 36.83 -24.85 -24.88
CA THR A 626 37.46 -25.82 -23.99
C THR A 626 37.73 -27.12 -24.75
N LEU A 627 38.87 -27.76 -24.47
CA LEU A 627 39.29 -29.03 -25.07
C LEU A 627 39.46 -30.07 -23.96
N GLU A 628 38.85 -31.25 -24.10
CA GLU A 628 39.21 -32.43 -23.30
C GLU A 628 40.24 -33.25 -24.09
N ILE A 629 41.45 -33.40 -23.57
CA ILE A 629 42.57 -34.06 -24.26
C ILE A 629 43.08 -35.28 -23.48
N GLU A 630 43.64 -36.26 -24.18
CA GLU A 630 44.36 -37.38 -23.58
C GLU A 630 45.86 -37.08 -23.42
N PRO A 631 46.61 -37.90 -22.66
CA PRO A 631 48.06 -37.70 -22.47
C PRO A 631 48.92 -37.74 -23.74
N ASP A 632 48.42 -38.26 -24.86
CA ASP A 632 49.12 -38.20 -26.15
C ASP A 632 48.74 -36.96 -26.99
N GLY A 633 47.84 -36.10 -26.50
CA GLY A 633 47.31 -34.96 -27.26
C GLY A 633 46.11 -35.30 -28.16
N THR A 634 45.54 -36.51 -28.07
CA THR A 634 44.24 -36.82 -28.70
C THR A 634 43.15 -35.95 -28.10
N VAL A 635 42.36 -35.25 -28.94
CA VAL A 635 41.25 -34.41 -28.46
C VAL A 635 39.98 -35.26 -28.44
N ARG A 636 39.43 -35.50 -27.24
CA ARG A 636 38.18 -36.24 -27.03
C ARG A 636 36.96 -35.38 -27.33
N GLN A 637 37.00 -34.11 -26.91
CA GLN A 637 35.87 -33.19 -27.01
C GLN A 637 36.37 -31.76 -27.16
N LYS A 638 35.60 -30.95 -27.91
CA LYS A 638 35.78 -29.51 -28.07
C LYS A 638 34.43 -28.83 -27.86
N ARG A 639 34.33 -27.87 -26.93
CA ARG A 639 33.06 -27.23 -26.54
C ARG A 639 33.21 -25.72 -26.35
N THR A 640 32.17 -24.97 -26.72
CA THR A 640 32.05 -23.51 -26.49
C THR A 640 30.73 -23.20 -25.77
N LEU A 641 30.15 -22.02 -25.98
CA LEU A 641 28.92 -21.54 -25.35
C LEU A 641 27.79 -22.59 -25.34
N PHE A 642 27.33 -22.94 -24.14
CA PHE A 642 26.23 -23.91 -23.89
C PHE A 642 26.47 -25.33 -24.42
N ASP A 643 27.71 -25.83 -24.31
CA ASP A 643 28.11 -27.20 -24.68
C ASP A 643 27.97 -27.47 -26.20
N ARG A 644 28.05 -26.42 -27.00
CA ARG A 644 27.96 -26.48 -28.46
C ARG A 644 29.33 -26.57 -29.11
N GLN A 645 29.31 -26.94 -30.38
CA GLN A 645 30.36 -26.64 -31.34
C GLN A 645 29.74 -25.75 -32.41
N TYR A 646 30.37 -24.63 -32.70
CA TYR A 646 30.01 -23.77 -33.82
C TYR A 646 30.90 -24.13 -35.02
N GLU A 647 30.48 -23.74 -36.24
CA GLU A 647 31.22 -24.05 -37.48
C GLU A 647 32.62 -23.42 -37.52
N ASP A 648 32.87 -22.41 -36.68
CA ASP A 648 34.18 -21.74 -36.56
C ASP A 648 35.28 -22.64 -35.98
N ILE A 649 34.94 -23.75 -35.32
CA ILE A 649 35.92 -24.72 -34.82
C ILE A 649 36.74 -25.35 -35.95
N GLU A 650 36.19 -25.45 -37.16
CA GLU A 650 36.90 -25.97 -38.32
C GLU A 650 38.11 -25.11 -38.69
N GLN A 651 38.05 -23.81 -38.38
CA GLN A 651 39.16 -22.88 -38.61
C GLN A 651 40.33 -23.15 -37.65
N ALA A 652 40.06 -23.77 -36.49
CA ALA A 652 41.09 -24.15 -35.53
C ALA A 652 41.57 -25.61 -35.70
N THR A 653 40.93 -26.43 -36.55
CA THR A 653 41.31 -27.84 -36.76
C THR A 653 42.75 -27.97 -37.30
N GLU A 654 43.16 -27.13 -38.26
CA GLU A 654 44.52 -27.14 -38.80
C GLU A 654 45.57 -26.79 -37.72
N PHE A 655 45.24 -25.83 -36.86
CA PHE A 655 46.06 -25.48 -35.71
C PHE A 655 46.17 -26.63 -34.71
N LEU A 656 45.06 -27.33 -34.41
CA LEU A 656 45.07 -28.47 -33.50
C LEU A 656 45.92 -29.64 -34.03
N LEU A 657 45.94 -29.89 -35.35
CA LEU A 657 46.83 -30.88 -35.96
C LEU A 657 48.31 -30.49 -35.80
N LYS A 658 48.63 -29.22 -36.00
CA LYS A 658 49.98 -28.68 -35.79
C LYS A 658 50.39 -28.75 -34.31
N TRP A 659 49.47 -28.44 -33.42
CA TRP A 659 49.64 -28.58 -31.98
C TRP A 659 49.97 -30.04 -31.61
N GLN A 660 49.19 -31.03 -32.09
CA GLN A 660 49.45 -32.45 -31.85
C GLN A 660 50.86 -32.89 -32.25
N LYS A 661 51.39 -32.40 -33.38
CA LYS A 661 52.77 -32.65 -33.83
C LYS A 661 53.80 -32.08 -32.86
N VAL A 662 53.59 -30.86 -32.39
CA VAL A 662 54.48 -30.21 -31.42
C VAL A 662 54.47 -30.95 -30.09
N ILE A 663 53.30 -31.39 -29.63
CA ILE A 663 53.16 -32.13 -28.38
C ILE A 663 53.80 -33.52 -28.48
N ALA A 664 53.64 -34.23 -29.60
CA ALA A 664 54.22 -35.55 -29.80
C ALA A 664 55.75 -35.57 -29.57
N ALA A 665 56.46 -34.51 -29.99
CA ALA A 665 57.89 -34.34 -29.76
C ALA A 665 58.29 -34.08 -28.29
N ARG A 666 57.33 -33.70 -27.43
CA ARG A 666 57.52 -33.41 -26.00
C ARG A 666 57.13 -34.57 -25.08
N LEU A 667 56.51 -35.63 -25.64
CA LEU A 667 56.00 -36.75 -24.84
C LEU A 667 57.14 -37.62 -24.29
N THR A 668 56.96 -38.07 -23.05
CA THR A 668 57.85 -39.04 -22.40
C THR A 668 57.26 -40.45 -22.49
N GLY A 669 58.08 -41.48 -22.26
CA GLY A 669 57.60 -42.87 -22.19
C GLY A 669 56.54 -43.12 -21.10
N ARG A 670 56.45 -42.25 -20.09
CA ARG A 670 55.38 -42.29 -19.08
C ARG A 670 54.05 -41.77 -19.64
N ASP A 671 54.09 -40.73 -20.45
CA ASP A 671 52.89 -40.13 -21.05
C ASP A 671 52.24 -41.08 -22.05
N LEU A 672 53.07 -41.79 -22.85
CA LEU A 672 52.59 -42.80 -23.80
C LEU A 672 51.83 -43.94 -23.10
N LYS A 673 52.32 -44.42 -21.94
CA LYS A 673 51.61 -45.44 -21.15
C LYS A 673 50.29 -44.94 -20.56
N LEU A 674 50.25 -43.68 -20.14
CA LEU A 674 49.00 -43.06 -19.67
C LEU A 674 48.00 -42.90 -20.81
N ALA A 675 48.48 -42.56 -22.02
CA ALA A 675 47.66 -42.46 -23.22
C ALA A 675 47.08 -43.81 -23.65
N GLU A 676 47.88 -44.89 -23.64
CA GLU A 676 47.40 -46.25 -23.92
C GLU A 676 46.24 -46.63 -22.98
N ARG A 677 46.43 -46.42 -21.68
CA ARG A 677 45.39 -46.68 -20.67
C ARG A 677 44.15 -45.79 -20.85
N SER A 678 44.35 -44.53 -21.20
CA SER A 678 43.26 -43.58 -21.48
C SER A 678 42.43 -44.03 -22.67
N ARG A 679 43.08 -44.52 -23.74
CA ARG A 679 42.46 -45.06 -24.94
C ARG A 679 41.64 -46.32 -24.66
N GLU A 680 42.17 -47.24 -23.85
CA GLU A 680 41.43 -48.44 -23.41
C GLU A 680 40.15 -48.05 -22.66
N LEU A 681 40.25 -47.17 -21.66
CA LEU A 681 39.11 -46.69 -20.88
C LEU A 681 38.06 -45.99 -21.75
N ARG A 682 38.48 -45.14 -22.69
CA ARG A 682 37.58 -44.48 -23.65
C ARG A 682 36.81 -45.50 -24.49
N ASN A 683 37.49 -46.52 -25.00
CA ASN A 683 36.86 -47.55 -25.83
C ASN A 683 35.86 -48.39 -25.02
N GLU A 684 36.20 -48.75 -23.77
CA GLU A 684 35.27 -49.42 -22.86
C GLU A 684 34.02 -48.56 -22.59
N GLU A 685 34.20 -47.25 -22.35
CA GLU A 685 33.10 -46.31 -22.17
C GLU A 685 32.20 -46.21 -23.40
N PHE A 686 32.78 -46.12 -24.61
CA PHE A 686 32.00 -46.09 -25.86
C PHE A 686 31.20 -47.38 -26.07
N ILE A 687 31.80 -48.55 -25.81
CA ILE A 687 31.10 -49.85 -25.87
C ILE A 687 29.93 -49.89 -24.88
N GLN A 688 30.14 -49.39 -23.66
CA GLN A 688 29.09 -49.33 -22.63
C GLN A 688 27.97 -48.37 -23.02
N MET A 689 28.29 -47.17 -23.51
CA MET A 689 27.29 -46.17 -23.96
C MET A 689 26.46 -46.67 -25.15
N GLN A 690 27.06 -47.45 -26.05
CA GLN A 690 26.35 -48.10 -27.16
C GLN A 690 25.39 -49.19 -26.65
N LYS A 691 25.81 -50.03 -25.69
CA LYS A 691 24.96 -51.04 -25.05
C LYS A 691 23.77 -50.42 -24.31
N ASP A 692 24.01 -49.31 -23.61
CA ASP A 692 22.99 -48.60 -22.83
C ASP A 692 22.08 -47.72 -23.68
N ARG A 693 22.34 -47.61 -25.00
CA ARG A 693 21.59 -46.80 -25.97
C ARG A 693 21.32 -45.38 -25.46
N VAL A 694 22.37 -44.72 -24.99
CA VAL A 694 22.27 -43.34 -24.47
C VAL A 694 21.93 -42.39 -25.63
N ILE A 695 20.70 -41.86 -25.63
CA ILE A 695 20.17 -40.96 -26.69
C ILE A 695 20.24 -39.51 -26.23
N ILE A 696 20.68 -38.62 -27.11
CA ILE A 696 20.63 -37.18 -26.88
C ILE A 696 19.18 -36.70 -26.99
N HIS A 697 18.63 -36.13 -25.93
CA HIS A 697 17.20 -35.75 -25.88
C HIS A 697 16.91 -34.28 -26.24
N THR A 698 17.94 -33.46 -26.44
CA THR A 698 17.83 -32.01 -26.61
C THR A 698 18.89 -31.45 -27.56
N GLY A 699 18.58 -30.36 -28.27
CA GLY A 699 19.51 -29.69 -29.18
C GLY A 699 19.46 -30.20 -30.63
N HIS A 700 20.34 -29.68 -31.48
CA HIS A 700 20.42 -30.03 -32.91
C HIS A 700 20.84 -31.49 -33.17
N LEU A 701 21.37 -32.18 -32.15
CA LEU A 701 21.76 -33.60 -32.19
C LEU A 701 20.73 -34.53 -31.54
N ALA A 702 19.54 -34.01 -31.20
CA ALA A 702 18.50 -34.80 -30.55
C ALA A 702 18.08 -36.02 -31.40
N GLY A 703 18.02 -37.19 -30.77
CA GLY A 703 17.69 -38.47 -31.41
C GLY A 703 18.91 -39.28 -31.88
N ARG A 704 20.13 -38.73 -31.82
CA ARG A 704 21.38 -39.47 -32.09
C ARG A 704 21.88 -40.19 -30.83
N LEU A 705 22.63 -41.27 -31.01
CA LEU A 705 23.36 -41.92 -29.91
C LEU A 705 24.53 -41.04 -29.49
N LEU A 706 24.72 -40.88 -28.18
CA LEU A 706 25.80 -40.06 -27.63
C LEU A 706 27.18 -40.60 -28.06
N ALA A 707 27.35 -41.93 -28.07
CA ALA A 707 28.59 -42.56 -28.50
C ALA A 707 28.98 -42.18 -29.95
N ASP A 708 28.02 -42.10 -30.87
CA ASP A 708 28.28 -41.77 -32.27
C ASP A 708 28.72 -40.31 -32.44
N VAL A 709 28.16 -39.41 -31.62
CA VAL A 709 28.54 -37.99 -31.60
C VAL A 709 29.95 -37.83 -31.02
N LEU A 710 30.26 -38.49 -29.90
CA LEU A 710 31.58 -38.42 -29.29
C LEU A 710 32.67 -39.06 -30.15
N LEU A 711 32.34 -40.11 -30.91
CA LEU A 711 33.25 -40.73 -31.87
C LEU A 711 33.52 -39.80 -33.07
N ALA A 712 32.53 -39.04 -33.52
CA ALA A 712 32.70 -38.04 -34.58
C ALA A 712 33.50 -36.81 -34.11
N ASP A 713 33.40 -36.47 -32.82
CA ASP A 713 34.15 -35.37 -32.19
C ASP A 713 35.63 -35.74 -31.93
N LEU A 714 35.97 -37.02 -31.95
CA LEU A 714 37.30 -37.55 -31.61
C LEU A 714 38.35 -37.20 -32.68
N MET A 715 39.45 -36.58 -32.26
CA MET A 715 40.57 -36.22 -33.11
C MET A 715 41.86 -36.87 -32.60
N GLU A 716 42.19 -38.04 -33.16
CA GLU A 716 43.35 -38.85 -32.74
C GLU A 716 44.69 -38.24 -33.13
N ASN A 717 45.68 -38.35 -32.23
CA ASN A 717 47.05 -37.94 -32.55
C ASN A 717 47.77 -39.00 -33.40
N THR A 718 47.74 -38.80 -34.72
CA THR A 718 48.34 -39.73 -35.71
C THR A 718 49.87 -39.85 -35.64
N GLU A 719 50.57 -38.94 -34.98
CA GLU A 719 52.04 -38.98 -34.85
C GLU A 719 52.53 -40.02 -33.83
N VAL A 720 51.63 -40.50 -32.97
CA VAL A 720 51.95 -41.41 -31.84
C VAL A 720 51.42 -42.83 -32.10
N ILE A 721 50.54 -43.01 -33.08
CA ILE A 721 49.95 -44.30 -33.43
C ILE A 721 50.95 -45.10 -34.28
N GLN A 722 51.62 -46.10 -33.68
CA GLN A 722 52.23 -47.17 -34.48
C GLN A 722 51.12 -48.07 -35.05
N PRO A 723 51.24 -48.53 -36.32
CA PRO A 723 50.23 -49.41 -36.91
C PRO A 723 50.28 -50.78 -36.22
N GLN A 724 49.28 -51.09 -35.38
CA GLN A 724 49.03 -52.46 -34.94
C GLN A 724 48.38 -53.23 -36.09
N ALA A 725 49.01 -54.35 -36.47
CA ALA A 725 48.49 -55.32 -37.40
C ALA A 725 47.14 -55.86 -36.90
N LEU A 726 46.15 -55.86 -37.80
CA LEU A 726 44.87 -56.55 -37.64
C LEU A 726 45.12 -58.02 -37.21
N PRO A 727 44.49 -58.52 -36.13
CA PRO A 727 44.43 -59.96 -35.91
C PRO A 727 43.57 -60.59 -37.00
N ALA A 728 44.11 -61.62 -37.64
CA ALA A 728 43.41 -62.44 -38.61
C ALA A 728 42.15 -63.08 -38.01
N VAL A 729 41.09 -63.10 -38.82
CA VAL A 729 39.83 -63.79 -38.57
C VAL A 729 40.08 -65.28 -38.27
N ALA A 730 39.51 -65.75 -37.16
CA ALA A 730 39.07 -67.13 -36.96
C ALA A 730 37.82 -67.14 -36.07
#